data_AF-A0A7C3KR36-F1
#
_entry.id   AF-A0A7C3KR36-F1
#
_cell.length_a   1.000
_cell.length_b   1.000
_cell.length_c   1.000
_cell.angle_alpha   90.00
_cell.angle_beta   90.00
_cell.angle_gamma   90.00
#
_symmetry.space_group_name_H-M   'P 1'
#
loop_
_entity.id
_entity.type
_entity.pdbx_description
1 polymer ?
#
loop_
_entity_poly.entity_id
_entity_poly.type
_entity_poly.pdbx_seq_one_letter_code
_entity_poly.pdbx_strand_id
1 'polypeptide(L)'
;MRRILIKFGLLFGFFILLLILSNLNFFKVWEKQTVDLRFHLRGEINPYKDIVIIGIDDDSILELGNWPWRRDIHAKLIDVLRKEKPKIIVFDVLFDTATPFDAILAEKIKSAGNVVLSGYLQTYFDKRLKINVVSLREPVEILKNSALGSGYSNLYIDEDNKVRRVRIYENSGSVKYYSLALVAYKFISKKDFSSLTLTLPSDFYINFRGGEGTYRVYSYVNVLRGNFPKNTFRDKIVLVGAVSPALKDLFLHPFSGFSSKLGINYSYMPGVEIHANIIDNLFMRDFFTNIFPPFVLIINFLSIFLPGVLFGRRIILNLFLTFLFIFLYFMFSYQAFINRVLLPLVSPSVGFVFSFLGNLIYLNFIPKERLEGAVIKRRYKVLKRLGSGGMASVYLALDKKTNKEVAIKILHPQYASDKEVLERFYREIETCKNLDHPYIVKVLDHGKEDDYVFMVMEFVNGKDLKKIIEEKKRIPISMAVEIVKKVAEALSYANSKNIVHRDIKPQNIMITTDGKVKLMDFGIARVGGLATLTQTGMFMGTPQYASPEQLEGKKVDIRSDIFSLGIVFYEMLTGILPYSDEDTISLMLKRYQEDLPDVRAINPEVPEGIAKIIEKMTARFPEFRYQTPEELLEDLKRGYPLYPYDKKSITSSDTIIKRDNKD
;
A
#
# COMPACT_ATOMS: atom_id res chain seq x y z
N MET A 1 11.55 -21.13 26.01
CA MET A 1 11.41 -20.67 24.61
C MET A 1 10.33 -19.60 24.40
N ARG A 2 9.05 -19.84 24.78
CA ARG A 2 7.92 -18.89 24.57
C ARG A 2 8.13 -17.48 25.13
N ARG A 3 8.62 -17.34 26.37
CA ARG A 3 8.96 -16.03 26.98
C ARG A 3 10.15 -15.34 26.31
N ILE A 4 11.06 -16.10 25.71
CA ILE A 4 12.24 -15.56 25.01
C ILE A 4 11.80 -14.99 23.66
N LEU A 5 10.93 -15.69 22.91
CA LEU A 5 10.38 -15.19 21.65
C LEU A 5 9.54 -13.93 21.83
N ILE A 6 8.71 -13.85 22.87
CA ILE A 6 7.89 -12.64 23.14
C ILE A 6 8.78 -11.46 23.49
N LYS A 7 9.79 -11.67 24.36
CA LYS A 7 10.77 -10.63 24.68
C LYS A 7 11.55 -10.20 23.44
N PHE A 8 11.93 -11.15 22.58
CA PHE A 8 12.64 -10.86 21.33
C PHE A 8 11.76 -10.06 20.37
N GLY A 9 10.49 -10.44 20.18
CA GLY A 9 9.54 -9.72 19.34
C GLY A 9 9.23 -8.31 19.84
N LEU A 10 9.14 -8.10 21.16
CA LEU A 10 8.98 -6.78 21.75
C LEU A 10 10.25 -5.93 21.63
N LEU A 11 11.43 -6.51 21.87
CA LEU A 11 12.72 -5.83 21.65
C LEU A 11 12.86 -5.43 20.18
N PHE A 12 12.41 -6.31 19.28
CA PHE A 12 12.46 -6.14 17.84
C PHE A 12 11.52 -5.03 17.36
N GLY A 13 10.27 -5.05 17.82
CA GLY A 13 9.29 -4.00 17.55
C GLY A 13 9.75 -2.65 18.08
N PHE A 14 10.34 -2.64 19.28
CA PHE A 14 10.93 -1.44 19.87
C PHE A 14 12.15 -0.94 19.09
N PHE A 15 13.01 -1.83 18.59
CA PHE A 15 14.15 -1.49 17.74
C PHE A 15 13.72 -0.91 16.39
N ILE A 16 12.70 -1.49 15.74
CA ILE A 16 12.11 -0.93 14.51
C ILE A 16 11.49 0.44 14.78
N LEU A 17 10.78 0.59 15.89
CA LEU A 17 10.20 1.88 16.28
C LEU A 17 11.31 2.92 16.54
N LEU A 18 12.42 2.53 17.19
CA LEU A 18 13.59 3.38 17.39
C LEU A 18 14.27 3.77 16.07
N LEU A 19 14.35 2.86 15.10
CA LEU A 19 14.85 3.16 13.75
C LEU A 19 13.94 4.13 12.98
N ILE A 20 12.63 4.00 13.14
CA ILE A 20 11.65 4.93 12.55
C ILE A 20 11.74 6.31 13.23
N LEU A 21 11.89 6.34 14.56
CA LEU A 21 11.94 7.58 15.35
C LEU A 21 13.29 8.29 15.30
N SER A 22 14.40 7.57 15.09
CA SER A 22 15.78 8.13 15.08
C SER A 22 16.13 8.94 13.83
N ASN A 23 15.16 9.13 12.93
CA ASN A 23 15.30 9.92 11.70
C ASN A 23 16.32 9.30 10.73
N LEU A 24 16.06 9.45 9.43
CA LEU A 24 16.64 8.71 8.31
C LEU A 24 18.18 8.86 8.11
N ASN A 25 18.88 9.53 9.03
CA ASN A 25 20.29 9.89 8.90
C ASN A 25 21.24 8.70 9.08
N PHE A 26 20.91 7.69 9.91
CA PHE A 26 21.76 6.52 10.06
C PHE A 26 21.98 5.79 8.73
N PHE A 27 20.91 5.54 7.98
CA PHE A 27 20.97 4.82 6.72
C PHE A 27 21.65 5.60 5.60
N LYS A 28 21.52 6.94 5.58
CA LYS A 28 22.25 7.81 4.64
C LYS A 28 23.77 7.68 4.78
N VAL A 29 24.28 7.56 6.01
CA VAL A 29 25.72 7.41 6.26
C VAL A 29 26.24 6.10 5.65
N TRP A 30 25.49 5.01 5.83
CA TRP A 30 25.82 3.71 5.24
C TRP A 30 25.73 3.71 3.71
N GLU A 31 24.71 4.34 3.14
CA GLU A 31 24.59 4.50 1.68
C GLU A 31 25.86 5.14 1.09
N LYS A 32 26.34 6.25 1.66
CA LYS A 32 27.57 6.93 1.22
C LYS A 32 28.81 6.06 1.34
N GLN A 33 28.93 5.29 2.42
CA GLN A 33 30.05 4.36 2.60
C GLN A 33 30.02 3.23 1.56
N THR A 34 28.84 2.70 1.22
CA THR A 34 28.72 1.67 0.16
C THR A 34 28.99 2.23 -1.23
N VAL A 35 28.62 3.48 -1.50
CA VAL A 35 28.99 4.21 -2.72
C VAL A 35 30.52 4.31 -2.82
N ASP A 36 31.18 4.81 -1.76
CA ASP A 36 32.64 4.94 -1.71
C ASP A 36 33.31 3.56 -1.90
N LEU A 37 32.83 2.50 -1.25
CA LEU A 37 33.34 1.13 -1.42
C LEU A 37 33.19 0.60 -2.85
N ARG A 38 32.02 0.80 -3.48
CA ARG A 38 31.79 0.37 -4.87
C ARG A 38 32.72 1.06 -5.85
N PHE A 39 33.02 2.33 -5.62
CA PHE A 39 34.04 3.03 -6.39
C PHE A 39 35.41 2.39 -6.20
N HIS A 40 35.84 2.16 -4.96
CA HIS A 40 37.16 1.56 -4.68
C HIS A 40 37.31 0.17 -5.29
N LEU A 41 36.25 -0.65 -5.27
CA LEU A 41 36.26 -2.00 -5.82
C LEU A 41 36.30 -2.05 -7.37
N ARG A 42 35.92 -0.98 -8.07
CA ARG A 42 35.97 -0.94 -9.54
C ARG A 42 37.39 -0.80 -10.11
N GLY A 43 38.35 -0.33 -9.31
CA GLY A 43 39.72 -0.06 -9.76
C GLY A 43 39.82 1.14 -10.71
N GLU A 44 41.05 1.50 -11.11
CA GLU A 44 41.31 2.55 -12.09
C GLU A 44 40.94 2.05 -13.49
N ILE A 45 40.00 2.73 -14.15
CA ILE A 45 39.54 2.39 -15.49
C ILE A 45 40.15 3.38 -16.46
N ASN A 46 40.74 2.89 -17.57
CA ASN A 46 41.34 3.78 -18.57
C ASN A 46 40.33 4.85 -19.04
N PRO A 47 40.70 6.15 -19.00
CA PRO A 47 39.83 7.24 -19.41
C PRO A 47 39.57 7.18 -20.93
N TYR A 48 38.49 7.84 -21.35
CA TYR A 48 38.15 7.96 -22.76
C TYR A 48 39.29 8.67 -23.51
N LYS A 49 39.99 7.93 -24.37
CA LYS A 49 41.18 8.38 -25.12
C LYS A 49 40.94 9.59 -26.03
N ASP A 50 39.68 9.98 -26.19
CA ASP A 50 39.25 11.11 -27.01
C ASP A 50 39.13 12.42 -26.23
N ILE A 51 39.39 12.43 -24.92
CA ILE A 51 39.43 13.65 -24.10
C ILE A 51 40.88 14.09 -23.88
N VAL A 52 41.14 15.37 -24.12
CA VAL A 52 42.45 16.01 -23.89
C VAL A 52 42.22 17.32 -23.14
N ILE A 53 43.11 17.62 -22.20
CA ILE A 53 43.06 18.85 -21.40
C ILE A 53 44.18 19.79 -21.84
N ILE A 54 43.83 21.06 -21.96
CA ILE A 54 44.77 22.18 -22.08
C ILE A 54 44.76 22.88 -20.72
N GLY A 55 45.85 22.67 -19.99
CA GLY A 55 45.98 23.10 -18.61
C GLY A 55 46.52 24.51 -18.51
N ILE A 56 45.81 25.37 -17.77
CA ILE A 56 46.39 26.59 -17.20
C ILE A 56 47.28 26.13 -16.04
N ASP A 57 48.54 25.86 -16.37
CA ASP A 57 49.59 25.38 -15.48
C ASP A 57 50.48 26.52 -15.00
N ASP A 58 51.37 26.19 -14.05
CA ASP A 58 52.29 27.16 -13.45
C ASP A 58 53.19 27.82 -14.51
N ASP A 59 53.70 27.06 -15.48
CA ASP A 59 54.52 27.58 -16.57
C ASP A 59 53.78 28.62 -17.41
N SER A 60 52.51 28.35 -17.72
CA SER A 60 51.68 29.30 -18.47
C SER A 60 51.40 30.57 -17.67
N ILE A 61 51.19 30.47 -16.35
CA ILE A 61 51.00 31.64 -15.47
C ILE A 61 52.29 32.46 -15.38
N LEU A 62 53.44 31.80 -15.24
CA LEU A 62 54.74 32.45 -15.20
C LEU A 62 55.05 33.20 -16.50
N GLU A 63 54.72 32.61 -17.66
CA GLU A 63 55.05 33.19 -18.96
C GLU A 63 54.02 34.21 -19.48
N LEU A 64 52.72 33.97 -19.28
CA LEU A 64 51.64 34.83 -19.78
C LEU A 64 51.22 35.90 -18.75
N GLY A 65 51.74 35.80 -17.52
CA GLY A 65 51.45 36.69 -16.40
C GLY A 65 50.28 36.21 -15.52
N ASN A 66 49.93 37.03 -14.53
CA ASN A 66 48.92 36.67 -13.54
C ASN A 66 47.56 36.34 -14.19
N TRP A 67 46.99 35.21 -13.78
CA TRP A 67 45.63 34.82 -14.10
C TRP A 67 44.61 35.72 -13.38
N PRO A 68 43.44 36.07 -13.97
CA PRO A 68 42.94 35.70 -15.30
C PRO A 68 43.50 36.53 -16.46
N TRP A 69 43.76 35.87 -17.59
CA TRP A 69 44.33 36.52 -18.77
C TRP A 69 43.31 37.32 -19.61
N ARG A 70 43.83 38.15 -20.51
CA ARG A 70 43.01 38.92 -21.46
C ARG A 70 42.35 38.03 -22.51
N ARG A 71 41.17 38.44 -22.98
CA ARG A 71 40.30 37.63 -23.86
C ARG A 71 40.88 37.42 -25.26
N ASP A 72 41.76 38.30 -25.71
CA ASP A 72 42.52 38.14 -26.95
C ASP A 72 43.51 36.97 -26.91
N ILE A 73 44.02 36.60 -25.73
CA ILE A 73 44.87 35.40 -25.55
C ILE A 73 44.02 34.13 -25.78
N HIS A 74 42.83 34.06 -25.18
CA HIS A 74 41.90 32.96 -25.39
C HIS A 74 41.40 32.89 -26.85
N ALA A 75 41.17 34.04 -27.48
CA ALA A 75 40.79 34.12 -28.89
C ALA A 75 41.87 33.51 -29.81
N LYS A 76 43.15 33.79 -29.54
CA LYS A 76 44.28 33.19 -30.27
C LYS A 76 44.36 31.68 -30.06
N LEU A 77 44.12 31.18 -28.83
CA LEU A 77 44.07 29.75 -28.58
C LEU A 77 43.00 29.06 -29.44
N ILE A 78 41.80 29.65 -29.52
CA ILE A 78 40.72 29.11 -30.37
C ILE A 78 41.15 29.05 -31.84
N ASP A 79 41.82 30.08 -32.34
CA ASP A 79 42.33 30.09 -33.73
C ASP A 79 43.35 28.98 -33.99
N VAL A 80 44.22 28.67 -33.01
CA VAL A 80 45.16 27.54 -33.10
C VAL A 80 44.41 26.22 -33.10
N LEU A 81 43.50 26.01 -32.15
CA LEU A 81 42.77 24.75 -32.01
C LEU A 81 41.83 24.49 -33.19
N ARG A 82 41.20 25.52 -33.75
CA ARG A 82 40.32 25.38 -34.92
C ARG A 82 41.04 24.73 -36.11
N LYS A 83 42.34 25.00 -36.30
CA LYS A 83 43.14 24.40 -37.38
C LYS A 83 43.33 22.90 -37.20
N GLU A 84 43.35 22.44 -35.96
CA GLU A 84 43.49 21.02 -35.61
C GLU A 84 42.18 20.23 -35.75
N LYS A 85 41.04 20.91 -35.97
CA LYS A 85 39.71 20.30 -36.15
C LYS A 85 39.29 19.39 -34.97
N PRO A 86 39.18 19.91 -33.74
CA PRO A 86 38.61 19.16 -32.62
C PRO A 86 37.11 18.91 -32.81
N LYS A 87 36.58 17.87 -32.16
CA LYS A 87 35.12 17.62 -32.10
C LYS A 87 34.42 18.78 -31.40
N ILE A 88 34.97 19.21 -30.27
CA ILE A 88 34.46 20.31 -29.45
C ILE A 88 35.60 20.91 -28.63
N ILE A 89 35.51 22.20 -28.33
CA ILE A 89 36.37 22.89 -27.38
C ILE A 89 35.50 23.35 -26.20
N VAL A 90 35.76 22.86 -25.01
CA VAL A 90 35.04 23.18 -23.77
C VAL A 90 35.95 24.05 -22.90
N PHE A 91 35.67 25.34 -22.80
CA PHE A 91 36.34 26.23 -21.86
C PHE A 91 35.70 26.10 -20.49
N ASP A 92 36.41 25.46 -19.60
CA ASP A 92 36.15 25.40 -18.17
C ASP A 92 36.85 26.55 -17.45
N VAL A 93 36.48 27.77 -17.83
CA VAL A 93 37.04 29.02 -17.32
C VAL A 93 35.92 30.01 -17.09
N LEU A 94 35.91 30.64 -15.91
CA LEU A 94 34.96 31.69 -15.59
C LEU A 94 35.45 33.06 -16.09
N PHE A 95 34.68 33.68 -16.97
CA PHE A 95 34.84 35.08 -17.35
C PHE A 95 33.78 35.92 -16.61
N ASP A 96 34.10 36.32 -15.39
CA ASP A 96 33.18 37.06 -14.50
C ASP A 96 33.08 38.55 -14.86
N THR A 97 34.17 39.14 -15.37
CA THR A 97 34.30 40.58 -15.60
C THR A 97 34.18 40.91 -17.09
N ALA A 98 33.42 41.95 -17.44
CA ALA A 98 33.32 42.43 -18.81
C ALA A 98 34.60 43.17 -19.23
N THR A 99 35.07 42.94 -20.45
CA THR A 99 36.28 43.60 -20.99
C THR A 99 36.11 44.05 -22.43
N PRO A 100 36.86 45.06 -22.91
CA PRO A 100 36.83 45.48 -24.31
C PRO A 100 37.21 44.38 -25.31
N PHE A 101 37.96 43.35 -24.85
CA PHE A 101 38.42 42.23 -25.66
C PHE A 101 37.39 41.11 -25.81
N ASP A 102 36.25 41.21 -25.12
CA ASP A 102 35.15 40.25 -25.16
C ASP A 102 34.65 40.06 -26.59
N ALA A 103 34.48 41.14 -27.37
CA ALA A 103 34.01 41.07 -28.75
C ALA A 103 34.92 40.21 -29.66
N ILE A 104 36.23 40.27 -29.45
CA ILE A 104 37.21 39.50 -30.24
C ILE A 104 37.05 38.00 -29.95
N LEU A 105 36.98 37.64 -28.67
CA LEU A 105 36.77 36.26 -28.26
C LEU A 105 35.45 35.71 -28.79
N ALA A 106 34.38 36.50 -28.69
CA ALA A 106 33.05 36.17 -29.20
C ALA A 106 33.03 35.86 -30.70
N GLU A 107 33.73 36.67 -31.50
CA GLU A 107 33.89 36.44 -32.93
C GLU A 107 34.56 35.09 -33.20
N LYS A 108 35.66 34.79 -32.48
CA LYS A 108 36.39 33.54 -32.66
C LYS A 108 35.56 32.32 -32.27
N ILE A 109 34.84 32.38 -31.15
CA ILE A 109 33.87 31.35 -30.73
C ILE A 109 32.85 31.09 -31.84
N LYS A 110 32.22 32.15 -32.36
CA LYS A 110 31.21 32.05 -33.42
C LYS A 110 31.79 31.44 -34.69
N SER A 111 33.01 31.84 -35.05
CA SER A 111 33.71 31.35 -36.25
C SER A 111 34.14 29.88 -36.15
N ALA A 112 34.47 29.41 -34.94
CA ALA A 112 34.85 28.02 -34.71
C ALA A 112 33.62 27.09 -34.76
N GLY A 113 32.46 27.57 -34.27
CA GLY A 113 31.19 26.86 -34.37
C GLY A 113 31.04 25.63 -33.46
N ASN A 114 32.11 25.26 -32.73
CA ASN A 114 32.18 24.10 -31.85
C ASN A 114 32.84 24.42 -30.48
N VAL A 115 32.67 25.65 -30.00
CA VAL A 115 33.20 26.10 -28.70
C VAL A 115 32.07 26.24 -27.70
N VAL A 116 32.26 25.69 -26.50
CA VAL A 116 31.34 25.78 -25.35
C VAL A 116 32.10 26.39 -24.17
N LEU A 117 31.43 27.21 -23.36
CA LEU A 117 32.04 27.94 -22.24
C LEU A 117 31.28 27.67 -20.94
N SER A 118 31.98 27.52 -19.81
CA SER A 118 31.38 27.20 -18.50
C SER A 118 30.54 28.34 -17.93
N GLY A 119 30.98 29.59 -18.05
CA GLY A 119 30.26 30.77 -17.56
C GLY A 119 29.01 31.21 -18.34
N TYR A 120 28.65 30.53 -19.44
CA TYR A 120 27.68 31.04 -20.44
C TYR A 120 26.29 30.39 -20.37
N LEU A 121 25.98 29.74 -19.25
CA LEU A 121 24.67 29.12 -19.02
C LEU A 121 23.72 30.01 -18.20
N GLN A 122 24.09 31.27 -17.95
CA GLN A 122 23.29 32.20 -17.14
C GLN A 122 22.28 33.04 -17.94
N THR A 123 22.37 33.23 -19.27
CA THR A 123 21.31 33.97 -20.02
C THR A 123 21.36 33.61 -21.50
N TYR A 124 20.19 33.62 -22.17
CA TYR A 124 20.00 33.33 -23.62
C TYR A 124 20.89 34.18 -24.56
N PHE A 125 21.38 35.32 -24.05
CA PHE A 125 22.28 36.26 -24.71
C PHE A 125 23.30 36.74 -23.67
N ASP A 126 24.60 36.55 -23.93
CA ASP A 126 25.62 37.21 -23.12
C ASP A 126 25.71 38.67 -23.59
N LYS A 127 25.29 39.61 -22.73
CA LYS A 127 25.29 41.05 -23.05
C LYS A 127 26.69 41.61 -23.33
N ARG A 128 27.76 40.95 -22.84
CA ARG A 128 29.17 41.34 -23.00
C ARG A 128 29.74 40.83 -24.31
N LEU A 129 29.52 39.55 -24.65
CA LEU A 129 29.99 38.94 -25.91
C LEU A 129 29.06 39.13 -27.11
N LYS A 130 27.78 39.47 -26.90
CA LYS A 130 26.75 39.61 -27.94
C LYS A 130 26.57 38.36 -28.83
N ILE A 131 26.77 37.16 -28.29
CA ILE A 131 26.55 35.87 -28.99
C ILE A 131 25.37 35.11 -28.39
N ASN A 132 24.60 34.46 -29.27
CA ASN A 132 23.52 33.55 -28.87
C ASN A 132 24.14 32.17 -28.58
N VAL A 133 24.16 31.80 -27.31
CA VAL A 133 24.50 30.43 -26.89
C VAL A 133 23.19 29.69 -26.68
N VAL A 134 23.12 28.46 -27.19
CA VAL A 134 21.95 27.55 -27.22
C VAL A 134 20.88 27.87 -26.17
N SER A 135 19.69 28.26 -26.63
CA SER A 135 18.46 28.63 -25.91
C SER A 135 18.29 28.05 -24.50
N LEU A 136 18.67 28.79 -23.45
CA LEU A 136 18.30 28.54 -22.04
C LEU A 136 18.08 29.88 -21.31
N ARG A 137 16.99 30.00 -20.53
CA ARG A 137 16.54 31.26 -19.88
C ARG A 137 17.12 31.41 -18.46
N GLU A 138 17.20 32.67 -17.99
CA GLU A 138 18.02 33.19 -16.88
C GLU A 138 17.85 32.53 -15.49
N PRO A 139 18.87 32.51 -14.58
CA PRO A 139 18.83 31.90 -13.26
C PRO A 139 17.96 32.63 -12.23
N VAL A 140 17.45 31.85 -11.26
CA VAL A 140 16.94 32.31 -9.98
C VAL A 140 18.11 32.70 -9.06
N GLU A 141 17.97 33.79 -8.32
CA GLU A 141 19.02 34.41 -7.49
C GLU A 141 19.65 33.48 -6.43
N ILE A 142 18.90 32.48 -5.95
CA ILE A 142 19.40 31.44 -5.01
C ILE A 142 20.47 30.52 -5.64
N LEU A 143 20.36 30.21 -6.94
CA LEU A 143 21.31 29.35 -7.65
C LEU A 143 22.56 30.12 -8.11
N LYS A 144 22.48 31.45 -8.15
CA LYS A 144 23.61 32.35 -8.44
C LYS A 144 24.75 32.17 -7.44
N ASN A 145 24.43 31.87 -6.18
CA ASN A 145 25.42 31.69 -5.12
C ASN A 145 26.05 30.29 -5.12
N SER A 146 25.32 29.26 -5.58
CA SER A 146 25.84 27.88 -5.71
C SER A 146 26.70 27.69 -6.96
N ALA A 147 26.51 28.51 -8.00
CA ALA A 147 27.19 28.45 -9.30
C ALA A 147 28.42 29.38 -9.41
N LEU A 148 28.89 29.96 -8.30
CA LEU A 148 30.08 30.84 -8.29
C LEU A 148 31.40 30.09 -8.56
N GLY A 149 31.40 28.75 -8.55
CA GLY A 149 32.49 27.93 -9.07
C GLY A 149 32.03 27.13 -10.29
N SER A 150 32.78 27.22 -11.39
CA SER A 150 32.76 26.25 -12.50
C SER A 150 31.61 26.28 -13.51
N GLY A 151 30.78 27.33 -13.53
CA GLY A 151 29.62 27.36 -14.43
C GLY A 151 28.56 26.34 -13.99
N TYR A 152 27.55 26.03 -14.79
CA TYR A 152 26.58 24.97 -14.43
C TYR A 152 27.21 23.56 -14.56
N SER A 153 28.39 23.34 -14.01
CA SER A 153 28.70 22.06 -13.41
C SER A 153 27.72 21.90 -12.24
N ASN A 154 26.58 21.26 -12.48
CA ASN A 154 25.60 20.94 -11.44
C ASN A 154 26.15 19.83 -10.52
N LEU A 155 27.38 20.02 -10.06
CA LEU A 155 28.09 19.25 -9.07
C LEU A 155 27.42 19.55 -7.73
N TYR A 156 26.99 18.51 -7.05
CA TYR A 156 26.39 18.62 -5.73
C TYR A 156 27.35 18.05 -4.68
N ILE A 157 27.65 18.88 -3.69
CA ILE A 157 28.40 18.49 -2.50
C ILE A 157 27.47 17.70 -1.60
N ASP A 158 27.85 16.47 -1.25
CA ASP A 158 27.08 15.64 -0.33
C ASP A 158 27.26 16.11 1.13
N GLU A 159 26.45 15.62 2.07
CA GLU A 159 26.44 16.12 3.47
C GLU A 159 27.79 15.91 4.22
N ASP A 160 28.72 15.13 3.66
CA ASP A 160 30.09 14.93 4.18
C ASP A 160 31.15 15.72 3.38
N ASN A 161 30.72 16.74 2.65
CA ASN A 161 31.53 17.64 1.84
C ASN A 161 32.24 17.02 0.63
N LYS A 162 31.91 15.78 0.23
CA LYS A 162 32.45 15.21 -1.00
C LYS A 162 31.52 15.40 -2.19
N VAL A 163 32.07 15.74 -3.35
CA VAL A 163 31.37 15.78 -4.63
C VAL A 163 31.17 14.36 -5.11
N ARG A 164 29.93 13.91 -5.10
CA ARG A 164 29.59 12.58 -5.64
C ARG A 164 28.49 12.63 -6.68
N ARG A 165 27.69 13.69 -6.72
CA ARG A 165 26.45 13.76 -7.51
C ARG A 165 26.53 14.84 -8.57
N VAL A 166 25.96 14.52 -9.73
CA VAL A 166 25.74 15.46 -10.83
C VAL A 166 24.28 15.42 -11.23
N ARG A 167 23.70 16.60 -11.37
CA ARG A 167 22.36 16.79 -11.92
C ARG A 167 22.45 17.23 -13.38
N ILE A 168 21.91 16.46 -14.32
CA ILE A 168 22.02 16.83 -15.75
C ILE A 168 21.16 18.04 -16.11
N TYR A 169 20.07 18.26 -15.38
CA TYR A 169 19.30 19.49 -15.45
C TYR A 169 18.55 19.81 -14.16
N GLU A 170 18.42 21.10 -13.87
CA GLU A 170 17.57 21.63 -12.79
C GLU A 170 16.24 22.10 -13.36
N ASN A 171 15.12 21.81 -12.69
CA ASN A 171 13.80 22.27 -13.10
C ASN A 171 13.24 23.22 -12.04
N SER A 172 13.24 24.52 -12.34
CA SER A 172 12.74 25.56 -11.44
C SER A 172 11.59 26.30 -12.10
N GLY A 173 10.35 25.86 -11.84
CA GLY A 173 9.15 26.41 -12.45
C GLY A 173 9.01 26.02 -13.92
N SER A 174 8.99 27.01 -14.82
CA SER A 174 8.85 26.81 -16.27
C SER A 174 10.18 26.70 -17.02
N VAL A 175 11.32 26.78 -16.31
CA VAL A 175 12.66 26.83 -16.91
C VAL A 175 13.49 25.61 -16.51
N LYS A 176 14.11 24.98 -17.51
CA LYS A 176 15.08 23.89 -17.34
C LYS A 176 16.49 24.41 -17.59
N TYR A 177 17.40 24.17 -16.65
CA TYR A 177 18.82 24.53 -16.76
C TYR A 177 19.64 23.27 -16.99
N TYR A 178 20.42 23.20 -18.07
CA TYR A 178 21.23 22.02 -18.41
C TYR A 178 22.68 22.18 -17.96
N SER A 179 23.31 21.07 -17.54
CA SER A 179 24.72 21.10 -17.13
C SER A 179 25.67 21.30 -18.32
N LEU A 180 26.86 21.86 -18.06
CA LEU A 180 27.91 22.04 -19.07
C LEU A 180 28.24 20.73 -19.80
N ALA A 181 28.32 19.63 -19.04
CA ALA A 181 28.60 18.32 -19.58
C ALA A 181 27.47 17.81 -20.51
N LEU A 182 26.20 18.07 -20.17
CA LEU A 182 25.07 17.70 -21.03
C LEU A 182 25.02 18.53 -22.31
N VAL A 183 25.40 19.82 -22.26
CA VAL A 183 25.50 20.69 -23.45
C VAL A 183 26.59 20.19 -24.40
N ALA A 184 27.76 19.85 -23.87
CA ALA A 184 28.84 19.25 -24.66
C ALA A 184 28.40 17.90 -25.27
N TYR A 185 27.74 17.05 -24.49
CA TYR A 185 27.18 15.78 -24.97
C TYR A 185 26.13 15.98 -26.06
N LYS A 186 25.23 16.96 -25.91
CA LYS A 186 24.25 17.34 -26.94
C LYS A 186 24.94 17.75 -28.25
N PHE A 187 25.96 18.60 -28.18
CA PHE A 187 26.68 19.09 -29.36
C PHE A 187 27.30 17.93 -30.16
N ILE A 188 27.96 17.00 -29.47
CA ILE A 188 28.64 15.86 -30.10
C ILE A 188 27.65 14.81 -30.59
N SER A 189 26.64 14.47 -29.77
CA SER A 189 25.64 13.44 -30.13
C SER A 189 24.62 13.92 -31.17
N LYS A 190 24.55 15.24 -31.42
CA LYS A 190 23.56 15.88 -32.30
C LYS A 190 22.10 15.56 -31.94
N LYS A 191 21.84 15.22 -30.67
CA LYS A 191 20.49 14.92 -30.16
C LYS A 191 19.87 16.14 -29.49
N ASP A 192 18.56 16.28 -29.60
CA ASP A 192 17.84 17.35 -28.90
C ASP A 192 17.73 17.08 -27.40
N PHE A 193 17.70 18.15 -26.60
CA PHE A 193 17.63 18.05 -25.14
C PHE A 193 16.42 17.24 -24.66
N SER A 194 15.26 17.35 -25.31
CA SER A 194 14.07 16.54 -24.99
C SER A 194 14.36 15.04 -25.04
N SER A 195 14.99 14.58 -26.12
CA SER A 195 15.40 13.18 -26.29
C SER A 195 16.48 12.75 -25.28
N LEU A 196 17.39 13.66 -24.94
CA LEU A 196 18.43 13.40 -23.94
C LEU A 196 17.85 13.29 -22.53
N THR A 197 16.89 14.14 -22.17
CA THR A 197 16.22 14.08 -20.86
C THR A 197 15.33 12.85 -20.66
N LEU A 198 14.92 12.20 -21.76
CA LEU A 198 14.18 10.93 -21.71
C LEU A 198 15.11 9.71 -21.61
N THR A 199 16.37 9.85 -22.01
CA THR A 199 17.32 8.73 -22.11
C THR A 199 18.41 8.72 -21.06
N LEU A 200 18.74 9.89 -20.50
CA LEU A 200 19.70 10.06 -19.41
C LEU A 200 18.96 10.34 -18.10
N PRO A 201 19.42 9.78 -16.97
CA PRO A 201 18.82 10.03 -15.66
C PRO A 201 18.98 11.51 -15.27
N SER A 202 17.97 12.09 -14.60
CA SER A 202 17.97 13.49 -14.13
C SER A 202 19.17 13.83 -13.22
N ASP A 203 19.63 12.85 -12.47
CA ASP A 203 20.71 12.93 -11.51
C ASP A 203 21.41 11.58 -11.39
N PHE A 204 22.72 11.60 -11.19
CA PHE A 204 23.52 10.39 -11.04
C PHE A 204 24.78 10.66 -10.23
N TYR A 205 25.38 9.59 -9.70
CA TYR A 205 26.70 9.65 -9.11
C TYR A 205 27.79 9.54 -10.18
N ILE A 206 28.79 10.42 -10.06
CA ILE A 206 29.94 10.48 -10.97
C ILE A 206 30.82 9.27 -10.70
N ASN A 207 31.19 8.53 -11.75
CA ASN A 207 32.21 7.49 -11.64
C ASN A 207 33.58 8.09 -11.91
N PHE A 208 34.44 8.18 -10.90
CA PHE A 208 35.78 8.72 -11.07
C PHE A 208 36.69 7.64 -11.64
N ARG A 209 37.24 7.90 -12.83
CA ARG A 209 38.07 6.94 -13.58
C ARG A 209 39.52 6.90 -13.10
N GLY A 210 39.91 7.79 -12.18
CA GLY A 210 41.23 7.87 -11.56
C GLY A 210 41.42 9.15 -10.74
N GLY A 211 42.63 9.39 -10.25
CA GLY A 211 43.04 10.60 -9.51
C GLY A 211 43.60 11.72 -10.40
N GLU A 212 44.40 12.61 -9.82
CA GLU A 212 45.11 13.67 -10.54
C GLU A 212 46.01 13.10 -11.67
N GLY A 213 45.96 13.70 -12.85
CA GLY A 213 46.77 13.27 -14.00
C GLY A 213 46.16 12.12 -14.80
N THR A 214 44.89 11.80 -14.54
CA THR A 214 44.14 10.78 -15.29
C THR A 214 44.06 11.12 -16.78
N TYR A 215 43.79 12.39 -17.11
CA TYR A 215 43.68 12.84 -18.50
C TYR A 215 44.99 13.40 -19.00
N ARG A 216 45.26 13.27 -20.30
CA ARG A 216 46.45 13.89 -20.87
C ARG A 216 46.30 15.41 -20.88
N VAL A 217 47.19 16.08 -20.16
CA VAL A 217 47.27 17.55 -20.06
C VAL A 217 48.38 18.08 -20.97
N TYR A 218 48.09 19.15 -21.71
CA TYR A 218 49.05 19.94 -22.46
C TYR A 218 49.06 21.37 -21.92
N SER A 219 50.25 21.93 -21.76
CA SER A 219 50.41 23.29 -21.26
C SER A 219 49.76 24.34 -22.17
N TYR A 220 49.02 25.27 -21.58
CA TYR A 220 48.30 26.32 -22.31
C TYR A 220 49.23 27.12 -23.20
N VAL A 221 50.38 27.59 -22.68
CA VAL A 221 51.32 28.42 -23.42
C VAL A 221 51.99 27.65 -24.57
N ASN A 222 52.27 26.35 -24.38
CA ASN A 222 52.81 25.50 -25.43
C ASN A 222 51.81 25.31 -26.57
N VAL A 223 50.53 25.07 -26.24
CA VAL A 223 49.48 24.96 -27.25
C VAL A 223 49.28 26.28 -27.99
N LEU A 224 49.29 27.40 -27.28
CA LEU A 224 49.18 28.73 -27.88
C LEU A 224 50.31 29.01 -28.91
N ARG A 225 51.51 28.48 -28.66
CA ARG A 225 52.68 28.59 -29.56
C ARG A 225 52.69 27.56 -30.70
N GLY A 226 51.75 26.62 -30.72
CA GLY A 226 51.78 25.51 -31.69
C GLY A 226 52.79 24.40 -31.33
N ASN A 227 53.32 24.39 -30.11
CA ASN A 227 54.30 23.40 -29.64
C ASN A 227 53.59 22.18 -29.05
N PHE A 228 53.09 21.31 -29.92
CA PHE A 228 52.50 20.03 -29.55
C PHE A 228 52.60 19.03 -30.71
N PRO A 229 52.53 17.71 -30.45
CA PRO A 229 52.58 16.70 -31.49
C PRO A 229 51.45 16.86 -32.53
N LYS A 230 51.71 16.52 -33.79
CA LYS A 230 50.67 16.56 -34.84
C LYS A 230 49.48 15.68 -34.47
N ASN A 231 48.27 16.11 -34.86
CA ASN A 231 47.00 15.41 -34.61
C ASN A 231 46.63 15.27 -33.12
N THR A 232 47.28 16.01 -32.22
CA THR A 232 46.97 15.94 -30.78
C THR A 232 45.50 16.25 -30.49
N PHE A 233 44.94 17.26 -31.16
CA PHE A 233 43.57 17.74 -30.89
C PHE A 233 42.55 17.31 -31.95
N ARG A 234 42.98 16.63 -33.01
CA ARG A 234 42.11 16.24 -34.13
C ARG A 234 41.08 15.22 -33.68
N ASP A 235 39.81 15.52 -33.95
CA ASP A 235 38.67 14.68 -33.57
C ASP A 235 38.59 14.38 -32.05
N LYS A 236 39.20 15.24 -31.22
CA LYS A 236 39.19 15.14 -29.75
C LYS A 236 38.19 16.12 -29.11
N ILE A 237 37.75 15.77 -27.91
CA ILE A 237 37.08 16.67 -26.96
C ILE A 237 38.19 17.40 -26.21
N VAL A 238 38.30 18.69 -26.42
CA VAL A 238 39.37 19.51 -25.83
C VAL A 238 38.80 20.32 -24.68
N LEU A 239 39.21 20.05 -23.45
CA LEU A 239 38.87 20.89 -22.30
C LEU A 239 39.98 21.90 -22.05
N VAL A 240 39.64 23.14 -21.77
CA VAL A 240 40.59 24.20 -21.40
C VAL A 240 40.25 24.66 -20.00
N GLY A 241 41.15 24.50 -19.03
CA GLY A 241 40.84 24.82 -17.63
C GLY A 241 42.06 24.82 -16.72
N ALA A 242 41.85 25.17 -15.45
CA ALA A 242 42.91 25.25 -14.45
C ALA A 242 43.43 23.87 -14.06
N VAL A 243 44.76 23.70 -14.08
CA VAL A 243 45.47 22.52 -13.55
C VAL A 243 46.55 22.90 -12.54
N SER A 244 46.95 24.17 -12.51
CA SER A 244 47.90 24.71 -11.55
C SER A 244 47.42 24.50 -10.10
N PRO A 245 48.29 23.99 -9.21
CA PRO A 245 48.04 23.96 -7.77
C PRO A 245 47.73 25.33 -7.15
N ALA A 246 48.13 26.44 -7.79
CA ALA A 246 47.85 27.80 -7.34
C ALA A 246 46.39 28.22 -7.60
N LEU A 247 45.70 27.54 -8.51
CA LEU A 247 44.31 27.80 -8.91
C LEU A 247 43.33 26.74 -8.38
N LYS A 248 43.70 26.00 -7.32
CA LYS A 248 42.98 24.82 -6.78
C LYS A 248 41.50 25.05 -6.49
N ASP A 249 40.73 24.00 -6.79
CA ASP A 249 39.29 23.91 -6.52
C ASP A 249 38.96 23.38 -5.12
N LEU A 250 37.73 23.69 -4.66
CA LEU A 250 37.20 23.36 -3.33
C LEU A 250 36.54 21.97 -3.24
N PHE A 251 36.54 21.20 -4.32
CA PHE A 251 35.74 19.99 -4.44
C PHE A 251 36.45 18.74 -3.95
N LEU A 252 36.03 18.15 -2.83
CA LEU A 252 36.61 16.90 -2.31
C LEU A 252 36.00 15.67 -2.98
N HIS A 253 36.79 14.66 -3.30
CA HIS A 253 36.31 13.38 -3.84
C HIS A 253 36.95 12.20 -3.07
N PRO A 254 36.26 11.04 -2.88
CA PRO A 254 36.83 9.82 -2.27
C PRO A 254 38.24 9.38 -2.71
N PHE A 255 38.69 9.75 -3.90
CA PHE A 255 40.01 9.43 -4.45
C PHE A 255 40.98 10.61 -4.54
N SER A 256 40.52 11.86 -4.37
CA SER A 256 41.45 12.98 -4.32
C SER A 256 41.91 13.17 -2.87
N GLY A 257 43.23 13.12 -2.66
CA GLY A 257 43.79 13.69 -1.44
C GLY A 257 43.45 15.17 -1.35
N PHE A 258 43.52 15.74 -0.15
CA PHE A 258 43.23 17.14 0.05
C PHE A 258 44.18 17.78 1.07
N SER A 259 44.36 19.09 0.92
CA SER A 259 45.03 19.93 1.90
C SER A 259 44.02 20.90 2.52
N SER A 260 44.08 21.06 3.84
CA SER A 260 43.24 22.03 4.55
C SER A 260 44.03 23.30 4.87
N LYS A 261 43.49 24.47 4.54
CA LYS A 261 44.05 25.78 4.91
C LYS A 261 42.92 26.72 5.30
N LEU A 262 43.02 27.36 6.46
CA LEU A 262 42.01 28.28 7.00
C LEU A 262 40.58 27.67 7.08
N GLY A 263 40.47 26.36 7.33
CA GLY A 263 39.19 25.64 7.39
C GLY A 263 38.57 25.32 6.03
N ILE A 264 39.28 25.62 4.94
CA ILE A 264 38.87 25.33 3.56
C ILE A 264 39.70 24.15 3.06
N ASN A 265 39.02 23.13 2.55
CA ASN A 265 39.67 21.93 2.01
C ASN A 265 39.80 22.05 0.49
N TYR A 266 41.02 21.87 -0.02
CA TYR A 266 41.35 21.94 -1.44
C TYR A 266 41.70 20.55 -1.95
N SER A 267 41.06 20.14 -3.04
CA SER A 267 41.38 18.87 -3.69
C SER A 267 42.71 18.94 -4.44
N TYR A 268 43.42 17.82 -4.48
CA TYR A 268 44.58 17.66 -5.36
C TYR A 268 44.17 17.47 -6.82
N MET A 269 42.99 16.91 -7.10
CA MET A 269 42.48 16.80 -8.45
C MET A 269 41.94 18.16 -8.95
N PRO A 270 42.40 18.66 -10.11
CA PRO A 270 41.88 19.89 -10.71
C PRO A 270 40.43 19.75 -11.20
N GLY A 271 39.65 20.82 -11.11
CA GLY A 271 38.23 20.86 -11.49
C GLY A 271 37.99 20.53 -12.96
N VAL A 272 38.93 20.89 -13.85
CA VAL A 272 38.86 20.51 -15.27
C VAL A 272 38.93 18.99 -15.48
N GLU A 273 39.65 18.27 -14.62
CA GLU A 273 39.66 16.80 -14.64
C GLU A 273 38.38 16.20 -14.06
N ILE A 274 37.74 16.88 -13.10
CA ILE A 274 36.41 16.51 -12.60
C ILE A 274 35.39 16.62 -13.75
N HIS A 275 35.42 17.71 -14.52
CA HIS A 275 34.55 17.87 -15.68
C HIS A 275 34.86 16.89 -16.81
N ALA A 276 36.13 16.60 -17.05
CA ALA A 276 36.53 15.55 -17.99
C ALA A 276 35.91 14.20 -17.59
N ASN A 277 35.97 13.82 -16.31
CA ASN A 277 35.30 12.62 -15.79
C ASN A 277 33.79 12.63 -16.05
N ILE A 278 33.09 13.74 -15.81
CA ILE A 278 31.64 13.80 -16.02
C ILE A 278 31.30 13.61 -17.50
N ILE A 279 32.01 14.29 -18.40
CA ILE A 279 31.81 14.17 -19.85
C ILE A 279 32.08 12.73 -20.30
N ASP A 280 33.18 12.14 -19.84
CA ASP A 280 33.55 10.75 -20.09
C ASP A 280 32.41 9.79 -19.70
N ASN A 281 31.88 9.92 -18.49
CA ASN A 281 30.78 9.09 -18.00
C ASN A 281 29.48 9.25 -18.80
N LEU A 282 29.17 10.44 -19.31
CA LEU A 282 28.01 10.65 -20.18
C LEU A 282 28.19 9.93 -21.54
N PHE A 283 29.40 9.97 -22.11
CA PHE A 283 29.69 9.27 -23.37
C PHE A 283 29.70 7.75 -23.23
N MET A 284 30.36 7.26 -22.18
CA MET A 284 30.47 5.83 -21.90
C MET A 284 29.20 5.25 -21.29
N ARG A 285 28.23 6.10 -20.92
CA ARG A 285 27.02 5.75 -20.16
C ARG A 285 27.33 4.98 -18.86
N ASP A 286 28.44 5.35 -18.23
CA ASP A 286 29.00 4.66 -17.07
C ASP A 286 28.86 5.51 -15.82
N PHE A 287 27.62 5.86 -15.51
CA PHE A 287 27.26 6.56 -14.29
C PHE A 287 26.45 5.64 -13.39
N PHE A 288 26.57 5.85 -12.08
CA PHE A 288 25.70 5.18 -11.13
C PHE A 288 24.45 6.03 -10.97
N THR A 289 23.32 5.59 -11.54
CA THR A 289 22.04 6.01 -10.97
C THR A 289 21.94 5.40 -9.58
N ASN A 290 21.09 5.96 -8.72
CA ASN A 290 20.69 5.25 -7.50
C ASN A 290 20.17 3.88 -7.93
N ILE A 291 21.01 2.84 -7.84
CA ILE A 291 20.76 1.54 -8.47
C ILE A 291 19.48 1.00 -7.86
N PHE A 292 18.58 0.52 -8.73
CA PHE A 292 17.72 -0.65 -8.48
C PHE A 292 17.14 -1.15 -9.82
N PRO A 293 17.78 -2.12 -10.54
CA PRO A 293 17.03 -3.36 -10.81
C PRO A 293 17.68 -4.76 -10.65
N PRO A 294 18.94 -5.11 -11.02
CA PRO A 294 19.33 -6.53 -11.10
C PRO A 294 19.52 -7.17 -9.73
N PHE A 295 20.06 -6.46 -8.74
CA PHE A 295 20.17 -6.98 -7.38
C PHE A 295 18.81 -7.16 -6.70
N VAL A 296 17.84 -6.32 -7.05
CA VAL A 296 16.44 -6.40 -6.62
C VAL A 296 15.78 -7.64 -7.16
N LEU A 297 16.02 -7.94 -8.43
CA LEU A 297 15.47 -9.11 -9.11
C LEU A 297 16.12 -10.39 -8.58
N ILE A 298 17.42 -10.38 -8.31
CA ILE A 298 18.14 -11.51 -7.69
C ILE A 298 17.66 -11.71 -6.25
N ILE A 299 17.51 -10.64 -5.46
CA ILE A 299 16.98 -10.66 -4.10
C ILE A 299 15.52 -11.14 -4.13
N ASN A 300 14.67 -10.62 -5.02
CA ASN A 300 13.28 -11.08 -5.18
C ASN A 300 13.19 -12.55 -5.61
N PHE A 301 14.00 -12.96 -6.59
CA PHE A 301 14.09 -14.34 -7.05
C PHE A 301 14.53 -15.26 -5.91
N LEU A 302 15.56 -14.88 -5.15
CA LEU A 302 16.05 -15.62 -4.00
C LEU A 302 15.02 -15.62 -2.86
N SER A 303 14.26 -14.55 -2.62
CA SER A 303 13.20 -14.52 -1.60
C SER A 303 11.94 -15.30 -1.98
N ILE A 304 11.68 -15.50 -3.27
CA ILE A 304 10.59 -16.35 -3.76
C ILE A 304 11.03 -17.82 -3.76
N PHE A 305 12.30 -18.11 -4.12
CA PHE A 305 12.78 -19.49 -4.28
C PHE A 305 13.41 -20.11 -3.02
N LEU A 306 14.13 -19.38 -2.16
CA LEU A 306 14.75 -19.99 -0.98
C LEU A 306 13.77 -20.53 0.07
N PRO A 307 12.59 -19.94 0.32
CA PRO A 307 11.61 -20.53 1.22
C PRO A 307 11.14 -21.92 0.75
N GLY A 308 11.23 -22.20 -0.56
CA GLY A 308 10.89 -23.50 -1.14
C GLY A 308 11.95 -24.59 -0.96
N VAL A 309 13.22 -24.25 -0.69
CA VAL A 309 14.33 -25.22 -0.82
C VAL A 309 14.77 -25.84 0.51
N LEU A 310 14.42 -25.31 1.69
CA LEU A 310 14.90 -25.86 2.96
C LEU A 310 13.81 -25.96 4.03
N PHE A 311 12.84 -26.84 3.79
CA PHE A 311 12.00 -27.43 4.84
C PHE A 311 12.85 -28.39 5.70
N GLY A 312 13.57 -27.86 6.70
CA GLY A 312 14.31 -28.71 7.65
C GLY A 312 14.97 -28.00 8.83
N ARG A 313 14.60 -28.43 10.06
CA ARG A 313 15.21 -28.35 11.41
C ARG A 313 16.07 -27.14 11.88
N ARG A 314 16.31 -26.08 11.10
CA ARG A 314 17.13 -24.91 11.50
C ARG A 314 16.33 -23.61 11.51
N ILE A 315 15.29 -23.56 12.35
CA ILE A 315 14.38 -22.40 12.50
C ILE A 315 15.13 -21.11 12.86
N ILE A 316 16.18 -21.20 13.69
CA ILE A 316 16.97 -20.03 14.12
C ILE A 316 17.79 -19.46 12.96
N LEU A 317 18.38 -20.32 12.12
CA LEU A 317 19.14 -19.89 10.95
C LEU A 317 18.21 -19.24 9.93
N ASN A 318 17.01 -19.80 9.74
CA ASN A 318 16.00 -19.22 8.85
C ASN A 318 15.48 -17.89 9.38
N LEU A 319 15.22 -17.75 10.68
CA LEU A 319 14.83 -16.46 11.28
C LEU A 319 15.93 -15.40 11.18
N PHE A 320 17.19 -15.80 11.39
CA PHE A 320 18.34 -14.92 11.25
C PHE A 320 18.53 -14.47 9.80
N LEU A 321 18.43 -15.39 8.83
CA LEU A 321 18.54 -15.07 7.41
C LEU A 321 17.38 -14.18 6.95
N THR A 322 16.14 -14.46 7.36
CA THR A 322 14.98 -13.60 7.07
C THR A 322 15.12 -12.22 7.69
N PHE A 323 15.61 -12.13 8.93
CA PHE A 323 15.86 -10.84 9.57
C PHE A 323 16.97 -10.05 8.86
N LEU A 324 18.11 -10.68 8.59
CA LEU A 324 19.22 -10.08 7.84
C LEU A 324 18.74 -9.60 6.47
N PHE A 325 17.83 -10.34 5.85
CA PHE A 325 17.26 -10.03 4.54
C PHE A 325 16.26 -8.86 4.57
N ILE A 326 15.35 -8.82 5.55
CA ILE A 326 14.44 -7.68 5.78
C ILE A 326 15.26 -6.42 6.11
N PHE A 327 16.31 -6.58 6.92
CA PHE A 327 17.23 -5.50 7.27
C PHE A 327 17.96 -4.96 6.04
N LEU A 328 18.50 -5.84 5.19
CA LEU A 328 19.11 -5.44 3.91
C LEU A 328 18.08 -4.80 2.97
N TYR A 329 16.86 -5.32 2.87
CA TYR A 329 15.78 -4.76 2.05
C TYR A 329 15.36 -3.34 2.50
N PHE A 330 15.21 -3.10 3.81
CA PHE A 330 14.92 -1.78 4.37
C PHE A 330 16.09 -0.80 4.20
N MET A 331 17.32 -1.30 4.30
CA MET A 331 18.53 -0.52 4.03
C MET A 331 18.62 0.00 2.60
N PHE A 332 18.15 -0.76 1.61
CA PHE A 332 18.21 -0.37 0.19
C PHE A 332 16.98 0.39 -0.33
N SER A 333 15.88 0.47 0.42
CA SER A 333 14.58 0.99 -0.05
C SER A 333 14.28 2.45 0.32
N TYR A 334 15.22 3.16 0.94
CA TYR A 334 15.08 4.57 1.32
C TYR A 334 14.65 5.49 0.16
N GLN A 335 15.11 5.22 -1.07
CA GLN A 335 14.76 6.03 -2.24
C GLN A 335 13.37 5.71 -2.82
N ALA A 336 12.84 4.51 -2.61
CA ALA A 336 11.50 4.12 -3.07
C ALA A 336 10.38 4.75 -2.21
N PHE A 337 10.69 5.04 -0.95
CA PHE A 337 9.82 5.72 0.01
C PHE A 337 9.51 7.17 -0.40
N ILE A 338 10.50 7.89 -0.94
CA ILE A 338 10.38 9.29 -1.35
C ILE A 338 9.48 9.48 -2.60
N ASN A 339 9.43 8.49 -3.51
CA ASN A 339 8.75 8.62 -4.81
C ASN A 339 7.25 8.25 -4.80
N ARG A 340 6.59 8.17 -3.63
CA ARG A 340 5.14 7.92 -3.48
C ARG A 340 4.57 6.65 -4.16
N VAL A 341 5.41 5.65 -4.46
CA VAL A 341 4.95 4.33 -4.96
C VAL A 341 4.80 3.31 -3.82
N LEU A 342 5.11 3.72 -2.58
CA LEU A 342 5.16 2.79 -1.45
C LEU A 342 3.78 2.36 -0.95
N LEU A 343 2.75 3.23 -0.97
CA LEU A 343 1.43 2.83 -0.44
C LEU A 343 0.81 1.64 -1.19
N PRO A 344 0.84 1.56 -2.54
CA PRO A 344 0.29 0.41 -3.27
C PRO A 344 1.08 -0.91 -3.14
N LEU A 345 2.35 -0.88 -2.74
CA LEU A 345 3.26 -2.05 -2.71
C LEU A 345 3.58 -2.53 -1.29
N VAL A 346 3.67 -1.60 -0.35
CA VAL A 346 3.74 -1.91 1.08
C VAL A 346 2.36 -2.28 1.59
N SER A 347 1.25 -1.81 1.03
CA SER A 347 -0.09 -2.29 1.42
C SER A 347 -0.28 -3.81 1.25
N PRO A 348 0.10 -4.47 0.14
CA PRO A 348 0.02 -5.93 0.05
C PRO A 348 1.11 -6.64 0.83
N SER A 349 2.28 -6.04 1.08
CA SER A 349 3.35 -6.66 1.87
C SER A 349 3.09 -6.57 3.38
N VAL A 350 2.62 -5.41 3.85
CA VAL A 350 2.09 -5.17 5.20
C VAL A 350 0.77 -5.90 5.36
N GLY A 351 -0.07 -5.95 4.34
CA GLY A 351 -1.26 -6.78 4.28
C GLY A 351 -0.93 -8.28 4.31
N PHE A 352 0.14 -8.72 3.64
CA PHE A 352 0.64 -10.10 3.71
C PHE A 352 1.28 -10.38 5.06
N VAL A 353 2.03 -9.44 5.66
CA VAL A 353 2.61 -9.58 7.00
C VAL A 353 1.53 -9.54 8.07
N PHE A 354 0.50 -8.69 7.97
CA PHE A 354 -0.67 -8.69 8.84
C PHE A 354 -1.63 -9.84 8.52
N SER A 355 -1.63 -10.40 7.32
CA SER A 355 -2.35 -11.63 6.97
C SER A 355 -1.54 -12.88 7.31
N PHE A 356 -0.22 -12.79 7.46
CA PHE A 356 0.68 -13.86 7.87
C PHE A 356 0.86 -13.87 9.38
N LEU A 357 0.98 -12.71 10.05
CA LEU A 357 0.77 -12.54 11.49
C LEU A 357 -0.70 -12.79 11.81
N GLY A 358 -1.61 -12.29 11.00
CA GLY A 358 -3.04 -12.56 11.11
C GLY A 358 -3.32 -14.03 10.93
N ASN A 359 -2.65 -14.74 10.00
CA ASN A 359 -2.72 -16.19 9.88
C ASN A 359 -1.93 -16.90 10.99
N LEU A 360 -0.80 -16.39 11.48
CA LEU A 360 -0.07 -16.99 12.60
C LEU A 360 -0.86 -16.83 13.88
N ILE A 361 -1.56 -15.72 14.07
CA ILE A 361 -2.47 -15.45 15.17
C ILE A 361 -3.74 -16.27 14.92
N TYR A 362 -4.33 -16.28 13.73
CA TYR A 362 -5.49 -17.11 13.37
C TYR A 362 -5.20 -18.62 13.44
N LEU A 363 -3.95 -19.05 13.25
CA LEU A 363 -3.48 -20.45 13.36
C LEU A 363 -2.91 -20.79 14.75
N ASN A 364 -2.50 -19.81 15.59
CA ASN A 364 -1.97 -20.04 16.95
C ASN A 364 -2.86 -19.50 18.10
N PHE A 365 -3.87 -18.68 17.82
CA PHE A 365 -4.87 -18.15 18.78
C PHE A 365 -6.26 -18.74 18.57
N ILE A 366 -6.59 -19.30 17.40
CA ILE A 366 -7.67 -20.30 17.35
C ILE A 366 -6.99 -21.62 17.75
N PRO A 367 -7.38 -22.26 18.85
CA PRO A 367 -7.02 -23.64 19.03
C PRO A 367 -7.63 -24.40 17.85
N LYS A 368 -6.78 -24.89 16.93
CA LYS A 368 -7.05 -26.17 16.28
C LYS A 368 -6.90 -27.28 17.33
N GLU A 369 -7.61 -27.17 18.45
CA GLU A 369 -8.08 -28.36 19.09
C GLU A 369 -9.21 -28.82 18.17
N ARG A 370 -8.89 -29.79 17.32
CA ARG A 370 -9.89 -30.77 16.94
C ARG A 370 -10.42 -31.31 18.27
N LEU A 371 -11.50 -30.71 18.78
CA LEU A 371 -12.24 -31.24 19.92
C LEU A 371 -12.79 -32.63 19.57
N GLU A 372 -12.75 -33.05 18.30
CA GLU A 372 -12.97 -34.43 17.86
C GLU A 372 -12.16 -35.41 18.72
N GLY A 373 -12.87 -36.21 19.53
CA GLY A 373 -12.30 -37.14 20.50
C GLY A 373 -12.27 -36.64 21.94
N ALA A 374 -12.37 -35.33 22.20
CA ALA A 374 -12.46 -34.76 23.53
C ALA A 374 -13.77 -35.18 24.23
N VAL A 375 -13.73 -35.26 25.56
CA VAL A 375 -14.90 -35.60 26.38
C VAL A 375 -15.19 -34.45 27.35
N ILE A 376 -16.25 -33.70 27.06
CA ILE A 376 -16.71 -32.55 27.84
C ILE A 376 -17.60 -33.05 29.00
N LYS A 377 -17.40 -32.50 30.20
CA LYS A 377 -18.07 -32.81 31.46
C LYS A 377 -17.98 -34.29 31.82
N ARG A 378 -16.91 -34.97 31.36
CA ARG A 378 -16.73 -36.44 31.38
C ARG A 378 -17.92 -37.22 30.77
N ARG A 379 -18.83 -36.55 30.05
CA ARG A 379 -20.12 -37.08 29.59
C ARG A 379 -20.26 -37.02 28.08
N TYR A 380 -19.89 -35.92 27.45
CA TYR A 380 -20.15 -35.68 26.05
C TYR A 380 -18.89 -35.89 25.21
N LYS A 381 -18.83 -37.00 24.48
CA LYS A 381 -17.70 -37.30 23.60
C LYS A 381 -17.92 -36.60 22.25
N VAL A 382 -17.13 -35.58 21.95
CA VAL A 382 -17.21 -34.85 20.69
C VAL A 382 -16.77 -35.75 19.53
N LEU A 383 -17.60 -35.84 18.50
CA LEU A 383 -17.41 -36.72 17.35
C LEU A 383 -16.86 -35.96 16.15
N LYS A 384 -17.57 -34.92 15.71
CA LYS A 384 -17.21 -34.12 14.54
C LYS A 384 -17.72 -32.70 14.68
N ARG A 385 -17.08 -31.74 14.00
CA ARG A 385 -17.62 -30.38 13.90
C ARG A 385 -18.79 -30.34 12.90
N LEU A 386 -19.87 -29.64 13.25
CA LEU A 386 -21.04 -29.42 12.39
C LEU A 386 -21.01 -28.05 11.70
N GLY A 387 -20.48 -27.02 12.37
CA GLY A 387 -20.41 -25.68 11.82
C GLY A 387 -19.64 -24.69 12.70
N SER A 388 -19.40 -23.50 12.17
CA SER A 388 -18.80 -22.36 12.87
C SER A 388 -19.57 -21.10 12.59
N GLY A 389 -19.93 -20.36 13.64
CA GLY A 389 -20.38 -18.97 13.54
C GLY A 389 -19.28 -18.00 13.97
N GLY A 390 -19.64 -16.72 14.08
CA GLY A 390 -18.73 -15.65 14.52
C GLY A 390 -18.39 -15.65 16.01
N MET A 391 -19.22 -16.28 16.86
CA MET A 391 -19.02 -16.33 18.32
C MET A 391 -18.83 -17.75 18.89
N ALA A 392 -19.33 -18.76 18.20
CA ALA A 392 -19.36 -20.14 18.69
C ALA A 392 -19.15 -21.14 17.55
N SER A 393 -18.69 -22.34 17.90
CA SER A 393 -18.64 -23.50 17.01
C SER A 393 -19.63 -24.56 17.50
N VAL A 394 -20.28 -25.26 16.57
CA VAL A 394 -21.23 -26.34 16.89
C VAL A 394 -20.60 -27.68 16.51
N TYR A 395 -20.65 -28.64 17.44
CA TYR A 395 -20.10 -29.98 17.28
C TYR A 395 -21.17 -31.03 17.51
N LEU A 396 -21.11 -32.13 16.76
CA LEU A 396 -21.82 -33.36 17.07
C LEU A 396 -21.05 -34.08 18.19
N ALA A 397 -21.77 -34.55 19.21
CA ALA A 397 -21.20 -35.32 20.29
C ALA A 397 -22.13 -36.50 20.66
N LEU A 398 -21.54 -37.53 21.27
CA LEU A 398 -22.26 -38.63 21.89
C LEU A 398 -22.40 -38.35 23.39
N ASP A 399 -23.63 -38.24 23.89
CA ASP A 399 -23.89 -38.24 25.32
C ASP A 399 -23.69 -39.67 25.86
N LYS A 400 -22.60 -39.91 26.58
CA LYS A 400 -22.28 -41.23 27.15
C LYS A 400 -23.28 -41.71 28.19
N LYS A 401 -24.09 -40.82 28.78
CA LYS A 401 -25.10 -41.20 29.79
C LYS A 401 -26.36 -41.76 29.13
N THR A 402 -26.82 -41.12 28.05
CA THR A 402 -28.06 -41.52 27.36
C THR A 402 -27.81 -42.34 26.11
N ASN A 403 -26.55 -42.47 25.68
CA ASN A 403 -26.12 -43.07 24.42
C ASN A 403 -26.84 -42.47 23.19
N LYS A 404 -27.09 -41.15 23.22
CA LYS A 404 -27.74 -40.40 22.13
C LYS A 404 -26.80 -39.33 21.58
N GLU A 405 -26.94 -39.04 20.30
CA GLU A 405 -26.27 -37.91 19.66
C GLU A 405 -26.89 -36.60 20.13
N VAL A 406 -26.02 -35.62 20.41
CA VAL A 406 -26.37 -34.26 20.83
C VAL A 406 -25.51 -33.27 20.07
N ALA A 407 -25.98 -32.04 19.92
CA ALA A 407 -25.17 -30.95 19.41
C ALA A 407 -24.63 -30.11 20.58
N ILE A 408 -23.37 -29.70 20.51
CA ILE A 408 -22.72 -28.86 21.52
C ILE A 408 -22.27 -27.58 20.84
N LYS A 409 -22.83 -26.46 21.26
CA LYS A 409 -22.42 -25.11 20.88
C LYS A 409 -21.40 -24.63 21.90
N ILE A 410 -20.17 -24.40 21.47
CA ILE A 410 -19.03 -24.01 22.30
C ILE A 410 -18.58 -22.61 21.88
N LEU A 411 -18.54 -21.66 22.83
CA LEU A 411 -18.03 -20.32 22.60
C LEU A 411 -16.55 -20.37 22.20
N HIS A 412 -16.14 -19.51 21.27
CA HIS A 412 -14.72 -19.42 20.92
C HIS A 412 -13.93 -18.87 22.13
N PRO A 413 -12.70 -19.36 22.40
CA PRO A 413 -11.93 -18.98 23.59
C PRO A 413 -11.73 -17.48 23.77
N GLN A 414 -11.60 -16.73 22.67
CA GLN A 414 -11.47 -15.27 22.67
C GLN A 414 -12.67 -14.55 23.32
N TYR A 415 -13.85 -15.17 23.32
CA TYR A 415 -15.06 -14.64 23.97
C TYR A 415 -15.31 -15.25 25.36
N ALA A 416 -14.62 -16.34 25.71
CA ALA A 416 -14.80 -17.03 27.00
C ALA A 416 -14.24 -16.25 28.20
N SER A 417 -13.52 -15.13 27.96
CA SER A 417 -13.00 -14.22 28.98
C SER A 417 -13.71 -12.86 29.02
N ASP A 418 -14.57 -12.58 28.03
CA ASP A 418 -15.36 -11.35 27.97
C ASP A 418 -16.64 -11.50 28.80
N LYS A 419 -16.73 -10.74 29.90
CA LYS A 419 -17.85 -10.79 30.83
C LYS A 419 -19.18 -10.47 30.15
N GLU A 420 -19.22 -9.50 29.24
CA GLU A 420 -20.46 -9.13 28.57
C GLU A 420 -20.95 -10.23 27.64
N VAL A 421 -20.04 -10.86 26.89
CA VAL A 421 -20.39 -11.95 25.97
C VAL A 421 -20.83 -13.19 26.74
N LEU A 422 -20.16 -13.51 27.85
CA LEU A 422 -20.55 -14.59 28.76
C LEU A 422 -21.95 -14.38 29.34
N GLU A 423 -22.23 -13.19 29.88
CA GLU A 423 -23.54 -12.88 30.44
C GLU A 423 -24.66 -13.00 29.39
N ARG A 424 -24.39 -12.56 28.16
CA ARG A 424 -25.33 -12.73 27.02
C ARG A 424 -25.56 -14.21 26.69
N PHE A 425 -24.51 -15.01 26.65
CA PHE A 425 -24.62 -16.45 26.35
C PHE A 425 -25.38 -17.21 27.45
N TYR A 426 -25.13 -16.92 28.72
CA TYR A 426 -25.92 -17.51 29.82
C TYR A 426 -27.38 -17.07 29.78
N ARG A 427 -27.66 -15.81 29.41
CA ARG A 427 -29.04 -15.34 29.21
C ARG A 427 -29.73 -16.06 28.05
N GLU A 428 -29.01 -16.35 26.96
CA GLU A 428 -29.49 -17.19 25.85
C GLU A 428 -29.88 -18.59 26.35
N ILE A 429 -28.99 -19.21 27.13
CA ILE A 429 -29.25 -20.52 27.73
C ILE A 429 -30.51 -20.50 28.60
N GLU A 430 -30.59 -19.59 29.56
CA GLU A 430 -31.69 -19.57 30.53
C GLU A 430 -33.05 -19.28 29.87
N THR A 431 -33.06 -18.47 28.81
CA THR A 431 -34.30 -18.19 28.08
C THR A 431 -34.77 -19.40 27.26
N CYS A 432 -33.86 -20.13 26.63
CA CYS A 432 -34.19 -21.29 25.81
C CYS A 432 -34.45 -22.56 26.63
N LYS A 433 -33.90 -22.66 27.85
CA LYS A 433 -34.00 -23.85 28.71
C LYS A 433 -35.45 -24.23 29.07
N ASN A 434 -36.33 -23.25 29.14
CA ASN A 434 -37.75 -23.44 29.48
C ASN A 434 -38.65 -23.61 28.24
N LEU A 435 -38.07 -23.61 27.04
CA LEU A 435 -38.83 -23.84 25.81
C LEU A 435 -38.91 -25.34 25.53
N ASP A 436 -40.12 -25.88 25.55
CA ASP A 436 -40.40 -27.28 25.20
C ASP A 436 -41.53 -27.34 24.16
N HIS A 437 -41.14 -27.40 22.89
CA HIS A 437 -42.09 -27.36 21.77
C HIS A 437 -41.57 -28.24 20.62
N PRO A 438 -42.44 -29.00 19.90
CA PRO A 438 -42.02 -29.91 18.84
C PRO A 438 -41.22 -29.23 17.71
N TYR A 439 -41.48 -27.95 17.44
CA TYR A 439 -40.79 -27.18 16.38
C TYR A 439 -39.68 -26.25 16.91
N ILE A 440 -39.26 -26.39 18.17
CA ILE A 440 -38.11 -25.67 18.74
C ILE A 440 -37.04 -26.70 19.10
N VAL A 441 -35.77 -26.37 18.86
CA VAL A 441 -34.63 -27.18 19.29
C VAL A 441 -34.48 -27.09 20.81
N LYS A 442 -34.57 -28.23 21.49
CA LYS A 442 -34.49 -28.33 22.94
C LYS A 442 -33.05 -28.17 23.45
N VAL A 443 -32.87 -27.28 24.43
CA VAL A 443 -31.63 -27.19 25.21
C VAL A 443 -31.65 -28.25 26.32
N LEU A 444 -30.60 -29.07 26.39
CA LEU A 444 -30.52 -30.24 27.27
C LEU A 444 -29.64 -30.02 28.50
N ASP A 445 -28.52 -29.33 28.34
CA ASP A 445 -27.54 -29.05 29.40
C ASP A 445 -26.71 -27.81 29.03
N HIS A 446 -26.00 -27.26 29.98
CA HIS A 446 -24.99 -26.24 29.75
C HIS A 446 -23.88 -26.35 30.80
N GLY A 447 -22.77 -25.66 30.58
CA GLY A 447 -21.71 -25.65 31.57
C GLY A 447 -20.51 -24.83 31.18
N LYS A 448 -19.55 -24.82 32.10
CA LYS A 448 -18.20 -24.31 31.92
C LYS A 448 -17.23 -25.38 32.41
N GLU A 449 -16.26 -25.74 31.59
CA GLU A 449 -15.19 -26.69 31.93
C GLU A 449 -13.88 -26.20 31.31
N ASP A 450 -12.83 -26.11 32.13
CA ASP A 450 -11.55 -25.48 31.77
C ASP A 450 -11.75 -24.10 31.10
N ASP A 451 -11.33 -23.96 29.85
CA ASP A 451 -11.45 -22.73 29.03
C ASP A 451 -12.72 -22.70 28.15
N TYR A 452 -13.62 -23.70 28.29
CA TYR A 452 -14.79 -23.86 27.44
C TYR A 452 -16.10 -23.50 28.14
N VAL A 453 -16.90 -22.67 27.48
CA VAL A 453 -18.28 -22.37 27.87
C VAL A 453 -19.18 -22.93 26.78
N PHE A 454 -20.13 -23.78 27.16
CA PHE A 454 -20.89 -24.57 26.20
C PHE A 454 -22.37 -24.74 26.56
N MET A 455 -23.17 -24.94 25.52
CA MET A 455 -24.57 -25.34 25.58
C MET A 455 -24.73 -26.66 24.82
N VAL A 456 -25.43 -27.61 25.42
CA VAL A 456 -25.81 -28.89 24.80
C VAL A 456 -27.28 -28.82 24.40
N MET A 457 -27.56 -29.17 23.15
CA MET A 457 -28.89 -29.16 22.55
C MET A 457 -29.18 -30.48 21.84
N GLU A 458 -30.45 -30.77 21.57
CA GLU A 458 -30.81 -31.93 20.76
C GLU A 458 -30.14 -31.86 19.39
N PHE A 459 -29.63 -32.99 18.89
CA PHE A 459 -29.09 -33.05 17.55
C PHE A 459 -30.22 -33.18 16.54
N VAL A 460 -30.33 -32.21 15.63
CA VAL A 460 -31.28 -32.24 14.53
C VAL A 460 -30.60 -32.85 13.30
N ASN A 461 -30.92 -34.11 13.00
CA ASN A 461 -30.42 -34.79 11.81
C ASN A 461 -31.16 -34.29 10.56
N GLY A 462 -30.58 -33.33 9.86
CA GLY A 462 -31.22 -32.64 8.74
C GLY A 462 -30.33 -31.61 8.07
N LYS A 463 -30.94 -30.79 7.21
CA LYS A 463 -30.30 -29.63 6.58
C LYS A 463 -30.97 -28.35 7.07
N ASP A 464 -30.19 -27.28 7.20
CA ASP A 464 -30.76 -25.94 7.35
C ASP A 464 -31.48 -25.52 6.05
N LEU A 465 -32.49 -24.67 6.20
CA LEU A 465 -33.35 -24.24 5.10
C LEU A 465 -32.57 -23.47 4.04
N LYS A 466 -31.47 -22.78 4.41
CA LYS A 466 -30.63 -22.07 3.44
C LYS A 466 -30.05 -23.03 2.41
N LYS A 467 -29.44 -24.14 2.85
CA LYS A 467 -28.92 -25.17 1.94
C LYS A 467 -30.01 -25.75 1.05
N ILE A 468 -31.22 -25.94 1.58
CA ILE A 468 -32.34 -26.49 0.80
C ILE A 468 -32.78 -25.51 -0.29
N ILE A 469 -32.84 -24.21 0.02
CA ILE A 469 -33.14 -23.16 -0.97
C ILE A 469 -32.05 -23.13 -2.05
N GLU A 470 -30.77 -23.19 -1.67
CA GLU A 470 -29.64 -23.19 -2.62
C GLU A 470 -29.65 -24.41 -3.57
N GLU A 471 -29.99 -25.59 -3.04
CA GLU A 471 -30.09 -26.84 -3.80
C GLU A 471 -31.30 -26.88 -4.73
N LYS A 472 -32.49 -26.53 -4.22
CA LYS A 472 -33.74 -26.63 -4.99
C LYS A 472 -34.03 -25.41 -5.86
N LYS A 473 -33.33 -24.31 -5.64
CA LYS A 473 -33.60 -22.95 -6.16
C LYS A 473 -34.94 -22.38 -5.68
N ARG A 474 -36.05 -23.12 -5.77
CA ARG A 474 -37.36 -22.72 -5.26
C ARG A 474 -37.99 -23.86 -4.46
N ILE A 475 -38.61 -23.52 -3.34
CA ILE A 475 -39.37 -24.47 -2.53
C ILE A 475 -40.80 -24.52 -3.06
N PRO A 476 -41.39 -25.71 -3.28
CA PRO A 476 -42.79 -25.83 -3.67
C PRO A 476 -43.70 -25.05 -2.71
N ILE A 477 -44.68 -24.32 -3.26
CA ILE A 477 -45.51 -23.37 -2.50
C ILE A 477 -46.16 -24.03 -1.28
N SER A 478 -46.72 -25.23 -1.44
CA SER A 478 -47.33 -26.00 -0.35
C SER A 478 -46.33 -26.30 0.77
N MET A 479 -45.10 -26.71 0.43
CA MET A 479 -44.04 -26.99 1.40
C MET A 479 -43.58 -25.70 2.10
N ALA A 480 -43.43 -24.60 1.36
CA ALA A 480 -43.06 -23.30 1.93
C ALA A 480 -44.13 -22.81 2.93
N VAL A 481 -45.41 -22.91 2.58
CA VAL A 481 -46.53 -22.58 3.48
C VAL A 481 -46.49 -23.43 4.75
N GLU A 482 -46.27 -24.73 4.65
CA GLU A 482 -46.19 -25.62 5.82
C GLU A 482 -44.99 -25.27 6.71
N ILE A 483 -43.82 -24.95 6.12
CA ILE A 483 -42.65 -24.50 6.89
C ILE A 483 -42.98 -23.22 7.66
N VAL A 484 -43.58 -22.22 7.00
CA VAL A 484 -43.96 -20.95 7.65
C VAL A 484 -44.97 -21.18 8.77
N LYS A 485 -45.97 -22.05 8.57
CA LYS A 485 -46.91 -22.42 9.65
C LYS A 485 -46.16 -23.01 10.85
N LYS A 486 -45.23 -23.94 10.64
CA LYS A 486 -44.52 -24.58 11.77
C LYS A 486 -43.60 -23.61 12.51
N VAL A 487 -42.97 -22.67 11.79
CA VAL A 487 -42.19 -21.60 12.42
C VAL A 487 -43.10 -20.62 13.15
N ALA A 488 -44.26 -20.26 12.59
CA ALA A 488 -45.23 -19.39 13.27
C ALA A 488 -45.83 -20.05 14.54
N GLU A 489 -46.06 -21.36 14.53
CA GLU A 489 -46.45 -22.15 15.73
C GLU A 489 -45.34 -22.10 16.81
N ALA A 490 -44.06 -22.22 16.41
CA ALA A 490 -42.92 -22.05 17.34
C ALA A 490 -42.83 -20.63 17.90
N LEU A 491 -43.03 -19.61 17.06
CA LEU A 491 -43.02 -18.20 17.47
C LEU A 491 -44.20 -17.85 18.40
N SER A 492 -45.39 -18.39 18.14
CA SER A 492 -46.56 -18.29 19.02
C SER A 492 -46.24 -18.81 20.42
N TYR A 493 -45.69 -20.04 20.49
CA TYR A 493 -45.29 -20.64 21.75
C TYR A 493 -44.23 -19.81 22.50
N ALA A 494 -43.19 -19.34 21.81
CA ALA A 494 -42.17 -18.48 22.41
C ALA A 494 -42.76 -17.15 22.92
N ASN A 495 -43.64 -16.53 22.13
CA ASN A 495 -44.34 -15.30 22.50
C ASN A 495 -45.20 -15.47 23.77
N SER A 496 -45.86 -16.63 23.93
CA SER A 496 -46.61 -16.96 25.16
C SER A 496 -45.74 -17.01 26.43
N LYS A 497 -44.42 -17.16 26.25
CA LYS A 497 -43.40 -17.11 27.31
C LYS A 497 -42.68 -15.75 27.39
N ASN A 498 -43.17 -14.73 26.69
CA ASN A 498 -42.56 -13.41 26.52
C ASN A 498 -41.15 -13.44 25.89
N ILE A 499 -40.91 -14.42 25.00
CA ILE A 499 -39.64 -14.60 24.31
C ILE A 499 -39.80 -14.22 22.84
N VAL A 500 -38.94 -13.31 22.37
CA VAL A 500 -38.82 -12.90 20.98
C VAL A 500 -37.53 -13.50 20.41
N HIS A 501 -37.59 -14.12 19.24
CA HIS A 501 -36.47 -14.83 18.62
C HIS A 501 -35.37 -13.89 18.12
N ARG A 502 -35.75 -12.77 17.49
CA ARG A 502 -34.89 -11.67 16.99
C ARG A 502 -33.91 -12.02 15.87
N ASP A 503 -33.64 -13.29 15.57
CA ASP A 503 -32.73 -13.68 14.48
C ASP A 503 -33.34 -14.75 13.55
N ILE A 504 -34.57 -14.54 13.09
CA ILE A 504 -35.20 -15.45 12.13
C ILE A 504 -34.51 -15.33 10.76
N LYS A 505 -33.99 -16.45 10.27
CA LYS A 505 -33.33 -16.60 8.96
C LYS A 505 -33.27 -18.07 8.55
N PRO A 506 -33.04 -18.41 7.27
CA PRO A 506 -33.08 -19.80 6.82
C PRO A 506 -32.01 -20.69 7.47
N GLN A 507 -30.87 -20.14 7.89
CA GLN A 507 -29.82 -20.90 8.59
C GLN A 507 -30.26 -21.37 9.99
N ASN A 508 -31.26 -20.72 10.59
CA ASN A 508 -31.79 -21.04 11.92
C ASN A 508 -33.05 -21.92 11.85
N ILE A 509 -33.49 -22.32 10.66
CA ILE A 509 -34.63 -23.22 10.44
C ILE A 509 -34.09 -24.53 9.86
N MET A 510 -34.19 -25.61 10.63
CA MET A 510 -33.74 -26.94 10.23
C MET A 510 -34.90 -27.78 9.71
N ILE A 511 -34.67 -28.53 8.64
CA ILE A 511 -35.58 -29.55 8.13
C ILE A 511 -34.90 -30.91 8.32
N THR A 512 -35.50 -31.76 9.15
CA THR A 512 -35.01 -33.11 9.40
C THR A 512 -35.17 -34.02 8.18
N THR A 513 -34.48 -35.16 8.17
CA THR A 513 -34.63 -36.17 7.12
C THR A 513 -36.04 -36.75 7.01
N ASP A 514 -36.82 -36.73 8.10
CA ASP A 514 -38.24 -37.10 8.13
C ASP A 514 -39.19 -35.92 7.85
N GLY A 515 -38.67 -34.77 7.42
CA GLY A 515 -39.46 -33.62 6.97
C GLY A 515 -40.02 -32.72 8.07
N LYS A 516 -39.59 -32.88 9.33
CA LYS A 516 -40.01 -32.03 10.44
C LYS A 516 -39.22 -30.72 10.46
N VAL A 517 -39.90 -29.64 10.85
CA VAL A 517 -39.32 -28.30 10.99
C VAL A 517 -38.85 -28.09 12.42
N LYS A 518 -37.65 -27.54 12.61
CA LYS A 518 -37.08 -27.21 13.92
C LYS A 518 -36.44 -25.82 13.87
N LEU A 519 -36.90 -24.90 14.70
CA LEU A 519 -36.34 -23.57 14.89
C LEU A 519 -35.25 -23.60 15.97
N MET A 520 -34.10 -22.98 15.71
CA MET A 520 -32.96 -22.93 16.61
C MET A 520 -32.39 -21.52 16.77
N ASP A 521 -31.48 -21.34 17.74
CA ASP A 521 -30.72 -20.10 17.95
C ASP A 521 -31.58 -18.83 18.18
N PHE A 522 -32.35 -18.82 19.27
CA PHE A 522 -33.04 -17.61 19.75
C PHE A 522 -31.99 -16.54 20.08
N GLY A 523 -31.90 -15.51 19.24
CA GLY A 523 -30.85 -14.50 19.20
C GLY A 523 -30.95 -13.48 20.34
N ILE A 524 -30.55 -13.87 21.54
CA ILE A 524 -30.59 -13.01 22.75
C ILE A 524 -29.40 -12.06 22.86
N ALA A 525 -28.40 -12.20 21.99
CA ALA A 525 -27.28 -11.26 21.86
C ALA A 525 -27.72 -9.80 21.58
N ARG A 526 -29.00 -9.54 21.31
CA ARG A 526 -29.59 -8.21 21.05
C ARG A 526 -30.35 -7.58 22.24
N VAL A 527 -30.35 -8.19 23.43
CA VAL A 527 -31.05 -7.63 24.61
C VAL A 527 -30.15 -6.61 25.33
N GLY A 528 -30.14 -5.36 24.83
CA GLY A 528 -29.54 -4.22 25.51
C GLY A 528 -29.12 -3.08 24.58
N GLY A 529 -30.08 -2.23 24.19
CA GLY A 529 -29.89 -0.78 23.98
C GLY A 529 -28.92 -0.23 22.92
N LEU A 530 -28.06 -1.02 22.30
CA LEU A 530 -27.08 -0.54 21.31
C LEU A 530 -26.97 -1.57 20.18
N ALA A 531 -28.00 -1.67 19.35
CA ALA A 531 -27.82 -2.00 17.93
C ALA A 531 -27.32 -0.75 17.19
N THR A 532 -26.37 -0.03 17.79
CA THR A 532 -25.62 1.00 17.09
C THR A 532 -24.73 0.28 16.11
N LEU A 533 -24.73 0.75 14.86
CA LEU A 533 -23.54 0.66 14.04
C LEU A 533 -22.34 0.87 14.97
N THR A 534 -21.50 -0.15 15.11
CA THR A 534 -20.21 0.05 15.78
C THR A 534 -19.52 1.27 15.15
N GLN A 535 -18.60 1.96 15.85
CA GLN A 535 -17.88 3.12 15.26
C GLN A 535 -17.19 2.79 13.91
N THR A 536 -17.08 1.50 13.57
CA THR A 536 -16.59 0.94 12.30
C THR A 536 -17.67 0.58 11.26
N GLY A 537 -18.95 0.87 11.50
CA GLY A 537 -20.04 0.59 10.55
C GLY A 537 -20.48 -0.87 10.45
N MET A 538 -20.09 -1.74 11.38
CA MET A 538 -20.48 -3.16 11.37
C MET A 538 -21.76 -3.39 12.19
N PHE A 539 -22.82 -3.88 11.54
CA PHE A 539 -24.04 -4.39 12.16
C PHE A 539 -23.80 -5.82 12.69
N MET A 540 -24.19 -6.07 13.94
CA MET A 540 -24.01 -7.38 14.58
C MET A 540 -25.21 -8.30 14.25
N GLY A 541 -25.17 -8.95 13.08
CA GLY A 541 -26.21 -9.86 12.61
C GLY A 541 -26.15 -10.11 11.09
N THR A 542 -27.14 -10.82 10.56
CA THR A 542 -27.38 -10.93 9.11
C THR A 542 -28.41 -9.86 8.71
N PRO A 543 -27.98 -8.64 8.34
CA PRO A 543 -28.89 -7.51 8.16
C PRO A 543 -29.98 -7.80 7.11
N GLN A 544 -29.73 -8.72 6.17
CA GLN A 544 -30.62 -9.10 5.08
C GLN A 544 -31.99 -9.69 5.48
N TYR A 545 -32.18 -10.13 6.74
CA TYR A 545 -33.48 -10.61 7.23
C TYR A 545 -34.11 -9.74 8.32
N ALA A 546 -33.37 -8.77 8.86
CA ALA A 546 -33.84 -7.95 9.99
C ALA A 546 -35.09 -7.10 9.62
N SER A 547 -35.87 -6.70 10.60
CA SER A 547 -36.93 -5.70 10.41
C SER A 547 -36.37 -4.26 10.39
N PRO A 548 -37.13 -3.27 9.87
CA PRO A 548 -36.73 -1.85 9.93
C PRO A 548 -36.38 -1.40 11.37
N GLU A 549 -37.23 -1.73 12.34
CA GLU A 549 -37.02 -1.37 13.74
C GLU A 549 -35.79 -2.04 14.37
N GLN A 550 -35.41 -3.24 13.90
CA GLN A 550 -34.18 -3.91 14.32
C GLN A 550 -32.93 -3.24 13.75
N LEU A 551 -32.99 -2.76 12.51
CA LEU A 551 -31.87 -2.02 11.90
C LEU A 551 -31.66 -0.68 12.61
N GLU A 552 -32.75 0.00 12.99
CA GLU A 552 -32.70 1.28 13.71
C GLU A 552 -32.32 1.15 15.19
N GLY A 553 -32.30 -0.07 15.73
CA GLY A 553 -32.09 -0.32 17.16
C GLY A 553 -33.24 0.12 18.06
N LYS A 554 -34.45 0.27 17.51
CA LYS A 554 -35.68 0.52 18.28
C LYS A 554 -36.11 -0.74 19.05
N LYS A 555 -37.15 -0.60 19.88
CA LYS A 555 -37.72 -1.73 20.63
C LYS A 555 -38.25 -2.79 19.66
N VAL A 556 -37.78 -4.02 19.82
CA VAL A 556 -38.11 -5.19 19.01
C VAL A 556 -39.15 -6.04 19.76
N ASP A 557 -40.21 -6.44 19.06
CA ASP A 557 -41.25 -7.35 19.57
C ASP A 557 -41.54 -8.48 18.57
N ILE A 558 -42.59 -9.27 18.82
CA ILE A 558 -42.94 -10.43 17.98
C ILE A 558 -43.21 -10.08 16.51
N ARG A 559 -43.62 -8.84 16.22
CA ARG A 559 -43.91 -8.36 14.85
C ARG A 559 -42.63 -8.21 14.03
N SER A 560 -41.48 -8.07 14.68
CA SER A 560 -40.17 -8.11 14.03
C SER A 560 -39.82 -9.52 13.55
N ASP A 561 -40.13 -10.56 14.35
CA ASP A 561 -39.92 -11.96 13.93
C ASP A 561 -40.85 -12.36 12.78
N ILE A 562 -42.09 -11.86 12.78
CA ILE A 562 -43.05 -12.03 11.69
C ILE A 562 -42.52 -11.42 10.39
N PHE A 563 -41.94 -10.21 10.46
CA PHE A 563 -41.31 -9.56 9.31
C PHE A 563 -40.17 -10.41 8.75
N SER A 564 -39.24 -10.84 9.62
CA SER A 564 -38.11 -11.66 9.22
C SER A 564 -38.55 -13.00 8.62
N LEU A 565 -39.59 -13.63 9.16
CA LEU A 565 -40.20 -14.83 8.58
C LEU A 565 -40.82 -14.55 7.20
N GLY A 566 -41.35 -13.35 6.97
CA GLY A 566 -41.87 -12.93 5.67
C GLY A 566 -40.79 -12.82 4.61
N ILE A 567 -39.60 -12.30 4.97
CA ILE A 567 -38.43 -12.30 4.07
C ILE A 567 -37.97 -13.73 3.76
N VAL A 568 -37.96 -14.63 4.76
CA VAL A 568 -37.66 -16.06 4.55
C VAL A 568 -38.69 -16.69 3.61
N PHE A 569 -39.97 -16.36 3.76
CA PHE A 569 -41.03 -16.89 2.91
C PHE A 569 -40.88 -16.43 1.46
N TYR A 570 -40.57 -15.14 1.26
CA TYR A 570 -40.24 -14.60 -0.06
C TYR A 570 -39.06 -15.32 -0.71
N GLU A 571 -37.96 -15.51 0.03
CA GLU A 571 -36.77 -16.18 -0.48
C GLU A 571 -37.05 -17.64 -0.84
N MET A 572 -37.83 -18.37 -0.03
CA MET A 572 -38.23 -19.75 -0.33
C MET A 572 -38.98 -19.87 -1.66
N LEU A 573 -39.88 -18.93 -1.95
CA LEU A 573 -40.74 -18.98 -3.13
C LEU A 573 -40.05 -18.48 -4.41
N THR A 574 -39.08 -17.58 -4.28
CA THR A 574 -38.41 -16.96 -5.43
C THR A 574 -37.04 -17.55 -5.71
N GLY A 575 -36.36 -18.05 -4.67
CA GLY A 575 -34.96 -18.45 -4.68
C GLY A 575 -33.97 -17.29 -4.52
N ILE A 576 -34.48 -16.08 -4.36
CA ILE A 576 -33.68 -14.85 -4.38
C ILE A 576 -33.96 -14.08 -3.09
N LEU A 577 -32.89 -13.59 -2.47
CA LEU A 577 -32.98 -12.72 -1.31
C LEU A 577 -33.25 -11.29 -1.79
N PRO A 578 -34.28 -10.60 -1.28
CA PRO A 578 -34.54 -9.23 -1.67
C PRO A 578 -33.39 -8.33 -1.19
N TYR A 579 -32.88 -7.48 -2.08
CA TYR A 579 -31.82 -6.50 -1.80
C TYR A 579 -30.46 -7.12 -1.40
N SER A 580 -30.05 -8.21 -2.05
CA SER A 580 -28.83 -8.99 -1.69
C SER A 580 -27.51 -8.23 -1.82
N ASP A 581 -27.42 -7.23 -2.69
CA ASP A 581 -26.16 -6.58 -3.08
C ASP A 581 -25.94 -5.21 -2.39
N GLU A 582 -26.84 -4.83 -1.49
CA GLU A 582 -26.83 -3.53 -0.82
C GLU A 582 -25.95 -3.54 0.44
N ASP A 583 -25.24 -2.44 0.69
CA ASP A 583 -24.61 -2.22 2.00
C ASP A 583 -25.68 -2.03 3.10
N THR A 584 -25.27 -2.14 4.37
CA THR A 584 -26.23 -2.13 5.49
C THR A 584 -27.04 -0.83 5.60
N ILE A 585 -26.44 0.32 5.24
CA ILE A 585 -27.12 1.62 5.28
C ILE A 585 -28.13 1.71 4.14
N SER A 586 -27.75 1.29 2.94
CA SER A 586 -28.65 1.22 1.78
C SER A 586 -29.83 0.27 2.02
N LEU A 587 -29.59 -0.89 2.63
CA LEU A 587 -30.65 -1.83 3.02
C LEU A 587 -31.62 -1.23 4.05
N MET A 588 -31.09 -0.49 5.03
CA MET A 588 -31.92 0.23 6.01
C MET A 588 -32.81 1.28 5.32
N LEU A 589 -32.25 2.10 4.43
CA LEU A 589 -33.00 3.12 3.70
C LEU A 589 -34.11 2.50 2.85
N LYS A 590 -33.81 1.45 2.09
CA LYS A 590 -34.82 0.75 1.26
C LYS A 590 -35.94 0.16 2.10
N ARG A 591 -35.63 -0.48 3.23
CA ARG A 591 -36.67 -1.02 4.13
C ARG A 591 -37.58 0.02 4.74
N TYR A 592 -37.10 1.26 4.84
CA TYR A 592 -37.91 2.37 5.32
C TYR A 592 -38.76 2.99 4.21
N GLN A 593 -38.19 3.11 3.01
CA GLN A 593 -38.78 3.88 1.90
C GLN A 593 -39.60 3.04 0.92
N GLU A 594 -39.33 1.74 0.83
CA GLU A 594 -39.90 0.84 -0.17
C GLU A 594 -40.61 -0.34 0.51
N ASP A 595 -41.77 -0.72 -0.03
CA ASP A 595 -42.38 -2.00 0.33
C ASP A 595 -41.61 -3.14 -0.38
N LEU A 596 -41.68 -4.35 0.18
CA LEU A 596 -41.07 -5.52 -0.44
C LEU A 596 -41.63 -5.71 -1.87
N PRO A 597 -40.78 -6.05 -2.87
CA PRO A 597 -41.25 -6.34 -4.22
C PRO A 597 -42.30 -7.45 -4.19
N ASP A 598 -43.28 -7.40 -5.10
CA ASP A 598 -44.28 -8.47 -5.20
C ASP A 598 -43.59 -9.80 -5.56
N VAL A 599 -43.82 -10.83 -4.74
CA VAL A 599 -43.31 -12.19 -4.96
C VAL A 599 -43.74 -12.76 -6.31
N ARG A 600 -44.94 -12.36 -6.79
CA ARG A 600 -45.51 -12.81 -8.07
C ARG A 600 -44.77 -12.23 -9.28
N ALA A 601 -44.04 -11.13 -9.11
CA ALA A 601 -43.21 -10.58 -10.17
C ALA A 601 -42.05 -11.52 -10.55
N ILE A 602 -41.58 -12.34 -9.61
CA ILE A 602 -40.49 -13.32 -9.81
C ILE A 602 -41.03 -14.74 -9.98
N ASN A 603 -42.08 -15.09 -9.23
CA ASN A 603 -42.74 -16.39 -9.30
C ASN A 603 -44.27 -16.22 -9.49
N PRO A 604 -44.76 -16.13 -10.75
CA PRO A 604 -46.18 -15.92 -11.06
C PRO A 604 -47.11 -17.06 -10.58
N GLU A 605 -46.57 -18.23 -10.28
CA GLU A 605 -47.33 -19.39 -9.77
C GLU A 605 -47.80 -19.21 -8.32
N VAL A 606 -47.23 -18.24 -7.59
CA VAL A 606 -47.62 -17.97 -6.21
C VAL A 606 -49.07 -17.45 -6.18
N PRO A 607 -49.98 -18.09 -5.42
CA PRO A 607 -51.36 -17.63 -5.29
C PRO A 607 -51.43 -16.22 -4.72
N GLU A 608 -52.39 -15.45 -5.19
CA GLU A 608 -52.58 -14.05 -4.78
C GLU A 608 -52.69 -13.88 -3.26
N GLY A 609 -53.46 -14.75 -2.61
CA GLY A 609 -53.62 -14.69 -1.16
C GLY A 609 -52.31 -14.92 -0.40
N ILE A 610 -51.42 -15.79 -0.90
CA ILE A 610 -50.09 -16.00 -0.31
C ILE A 610 -49.20 -14.77 -0.52
N ALA A 611 -49.24 -14.16 -1.70
CA ALA A 611 -48.52 -12.92 -1.97
C ALA A 611 -48.97 -11.79 -1.03
N LYS A 612 -50.29 -11.67 -0.81
CA LYS A 612 -50.88 -10.71 0.14
C LYS A 612 -50.52 -11.01 1.60
N ILE A 613 -50.38 -12.27 1.98
CA ILE A 613 -49.87 -12.64 3.31
C ILE A 613 -48.41 -12.18 3.47
N ILE A 614 -47.53 -12.43 2.49
CA ILE A 614 -46.12 -11.99 2.53
C ILE A 614 -46.05 -10.46 2.61
N GLU A 615 -46.86 -9.77 1.83
CA GLU A 615 -46.96 -8.31 1.83
C GLU A 615 -47.32 -7.78 3.23
N LYS A 616 -48.35 -8.37 3.87
CA LYS A 616 -48.75 -8.01 5.23
C LYS A 616 -47.69 -8.37 6.29
N MET A 617 -47.03 -9.53 6.18
CA MET A 617 -45.92 -9.90 7.07
C MET A 617 -44.78 -8.88 7.01
N THR A 618 -44.52 -8.34 5.82
CA THR A 618 -43.37 -7.47 5.53
C THR A 618 -43.73 -6.00 5.39
N ALA A 619 -44.91 -5.59 5.88
CA ALA A 619 -45.30 -4.18 5.91
C ALA A 619 -44.27 -3.35 6.69
N ARG A 620 -43.92 -2.17 6.18
CA ARG A 620 -42.86 -1.33 6.75
C ARG A 620 -43.09 -1.00 8.22
N PHE A 621 -44.28 -0.53 8.56
CA PHE A 621 -44.63 -0.19 9.94
C PHE A 621 -45.23 -1.39 10.69
N PRO A 622 -44.75 -1.71 11.92
CA PRO A 622 -45.21 -2.88 12.68
C PRO A 622 -46.73 -2.94 12.94
N GLU A 623 -47.42 -1.80 13.04
CA GLU A 623 -48.87 -1.72 13.25
C GLU A 623 -49.69 -2.25 12.07
N PHE A 624 -49.12 -2.32 10.87
CA PHE A 624 -49.78 -2.88 9.69
C PHE A 624 -49.46 -4.35 9.44
N ARG A 625 -48.56 -4.94 10.25
CA ARG A 625 -48.26 -6.37 10.20
C ARG A 625 -49.30 -7.18 10.98
N TYR A 626 -49.17 -8.50 10.93
CA TYR A 626 -49.82 -9.36 11.92
C TYR A 626 -49.32 -9.00 13.31
N GLN A 627 -50.24 -8.77 14.25
CA GLN A 627 -49.89 -8.38 15.61
C GLN A 627 -49.46 -9.58 16.44
N THR A 628 -49.93 -10.79 16.08
CA THR A 628 -49.50 -12.04 16.70
C THR A 628 -49.26 -13.15 15.67
N PRO A 629 -48.44 -14.17 15.97
CA PRO A 629 -48.24 -15.32 15.07
C PRO A 629 -49.51 -16.13 14.84
N GLU A 630 -50.48 -16.10 15.76
CA GLU A 630 -51.77 -16.79 15.64
C GLU A 630 -52.63 -16.18 14.51
N GLU A 631 -52.65 -14.85 14.38
CA GLU A 631 -53.32 -14.17 13.26
C GLU A 631 -52.73 -14.60 11.91
N LEU A 632 -51.39 -14.69 11.83
CA LEU A 632 -50.69 -15.19 10.65
C LEU A 632 -51.06 -16.66 10.35
N LEU A 633 -51.13 -17.51 11.38
CA LEU A 633 -51.50 -18.91 11.23
C LEU A 633 -52.92 -19.10 10.69
N GLU A 634 -53.85 -18.25 11.13
CA GLU A 634 -55.23 -18.26 10.63
C GLU A 634 -55.29 -17.92 9.14
N ASP A 635 -54.61 -16.84 8.73
CA ASP A 635 -54.56 -16.40 7.33
C ASP A 635 -53.81 -17.41 6.44
N LEU A 636 -52.75 -18.06 6.94
CA LEU A 636 -52.05 -19.16 6.23
C LEU A 636 -52.90 -20.42 6.06
N LYS A 637 -53.81 -20.71 7.00
CA LYS A 637 -54.78 -21.83 6.86
C LYS A 637 -55.85 -21.49 5.84
N ARG A 638 -56.30 -20.23 5.81
CA ARG A 638 -57.30 -19.74 4.86
C ARG A 638 -56.74 -19.59 3.44
N GLY A 639 -55.45 -19.31 3.32
CA GLY A 639 -54.74 -19.09 2.06
C GLY A 639 -54.81 -17.65 1.54
N TYR A 640 -55.46 -16.74 2.27
CA TYR A 640 -55.57 -15.30 2.00
C TYR A 640 -55.78 -14.51 3.29
N PRO A 641 -55.37 -13.22 3.35
CA PRO A 641 -55.53 -12.43 4.55
C PRO A 641 -56.97 -11.96 4.74
N LEU A 642 -57.51 -12.06 5.97
CA LEU A 642 -58.87 -11.59 6.26
C LEU A 642 -58.96 -10.05 6.17
N TYR A 643 -57.91 -9.39 6.66
CA TYR A 643 -57.74 -7.94 6.59
C TYR A 643 -56.46 -7.68 5.77
N PRO A 644 -56.58 -7.44 4.46
CA PRO A 644 -55.42 -7.17 3.61
C PRO A 644 -54.73 -5.87 4.04
N TYR A 645 -53.41 -5.82 3.87
CA TYR A 645 -52.67 -4.59 4.03
C TYR A 645 -52.89 -3.71 2.80
N ASP A 646 -53.69 -2.66 2.94
CA ASP A 646 -53.80 -1.60 1.95
C ASP A 646 -52.56 -0.71 2.06
N LYS A 647 -51.68 -0.76 1.05
CA LYS A 647 -50.43 0.01 1.02
C LYS A 647 -50.71 1.48 1.30
N LYS A 648 -50.23 1.98 2.44
CA LYS A 648 -50.34 3.39 2.77
C LYS A 648 -49.47 4.20 1.82
N SER A 649 -50.05 5.17 1.11
CA SER A 649 -49.27 6.17 0.38
C SER A 649 -48.49 7.02 1.39
N ILE A 650 -47.17 7.00 1.30
CA ILE A 650 -46.32 7.79 2.19
C ILE A 650 -46.41 9.27 1.80
N THR A 651 -46.65 10.12 2.79
CA THR A 651 -46.51 11.58 2.65
C THR A 651 -45.12 12.01 3.10
N SER A 652 -44.64 13.16 2.62
CA SER A 652 -43.30 13.69 2.93
C SER A 652 -43.02 13.87 4.44
N SER A 653 -44.05 13.85 5.29
CA SER A 653 -43.94 13.90 6.74
C SER A 653 -43.54 12.57 7.39
N ASP A 654 -43.73 11.43 6.72
CA ASP A 654 -43.37 10.11 7.26
C ASP A 654 -41.91 9.71 6.95
N THR A 655 -41.22 10.44 6.05
CA THR A 655 -39.82 10.19 5.63
C THR A 655 -38.76 10.93 6.42
N ILE A 656 -39.14 11.83 7.33
CA ILE A 656 -38.17 12.57 8.14
C ILE A 656 -37.76 11.67 9.32
N ILE A 657 -36.49 11.25 9.33
CA ILE A 657 -35.82 10.75 10.53
C ILE A 657 -35.94 11.85 11.58
N LYS A 658 -36.95 11.76 12.47
CA LYS A 658 -37.04 12.65 13.63
C LYS A 658 -35.82 12.34 14.49
N ARG A 659 -34.84 13.24 14.50
CA ARG A 659 -33.83 13.27 15.56
C ARG A 659 -34.60 13.43 16.86
N ASP A 660 -34.53 12.43 17.73
CA ASP A 660 -35.00 12.58 19.11
C ASP A 660 -34.16 13.69 19.75
N ASN A 661 -34.79 14.85 19.94
CA ASN A 661 -34.26 15.90 20.80
C ASN A 661 -34.43 15.45 22.25
N LYS A 662 -33.52 14.60 22.72
CA LYS A 662 -33.21 14.48 24.14
C LYS A 662 -31.70 14.45 24.31
N ASP A 663 -31.23 15.61 24.77
CA ASP A 663 -29.94 15.97 25.36
C ASP A 663 -28.68 15.95 24.45
#